data_AF-A0A6S7JV06-F1
#
_entry.id   AF-A0A6S7JV06-F1
#
_cell.length_a   1.000
_cell.length_b   1.000
_cell.length_c   1.000
_cell.angle_alpha   90.00
_cell.angle_beta   90.00
_cell.angle_gamma   90.00
#
_symmetry.space_group_name_H-M   'P 1'
#
loop_
_entity.id
_entity.type
_entity.pdbx_description
1 polymer ?
#
loop_
_entity_poly.entity_id
_entity_poly.type
_entity_poly.pdbx_seq_one_letter_code
_entity_poly.pdbx_strand_id
1 'polypeptide(L)'
;MKRVNQIDITPTLAVLFGLSIPKNSIGIVIPDLLTRYSVKERLEALRMNAVQISNVYQSNTDNESAIDLDLAVRLHEEWLRDCDNKTRIDLDVRAEQISKLYYSGMQVMTEKLTTFMSSYDFYALYIGIWLLVQSLLGSVSLHVDLLPQDLSKFIGVHFPTLSITFLVIVCLTGCIHVHLCSTQGLGTSEVLCVPSMLSFLLSCIFIVSTAITLLGLMIILINMIAFGLPTWFHTSSVVSIEPVTFLVIGLLLHNISLLSTSFIEEEHQTWYFLTTTYHLMLLYKIHIKRKSTSYSNEEETSPNDSPLNATSSTGNLVTDKVKNRGIAKDHVGRRTDRNRKRTSVYMVILLLCARTLRSWNQTGIKWADQPDVEDWLVNPENKTVLSLLTIISFVGITLNIFYKIERNRCGLFEFIVFTAGEVGVYLYRAATGCVNLLWSPGTPQAGIHFAQFVHLCVLVLVLKSLFRLYYDRRKGYPMQGSPLEVLVTGYVLLITLLLRTHNIPLVALMLVQVHVHREVIWKRCDSNVEIILSAYYIGWFTYFALGNSNSLATVDIGAGYIGLGQNYWPAFVGLFTSLATFSGPLFWLMQAVMFIQNKHNSSNRSTSVFGGSQVFTVLLMIKSFNLTVCTILSWLNCYHLFVWSVFSPKLLYEGVVSLVLGAFILTVSTLMKI
;
A
#
# COMPACT_ATOMS: atom_id res chain seq x y z
N MET A 1 34.53 -26.49 2.62
CA MET A 1 33.06 -26.44 2.73
C MET A 1 32.47 -26.84 1.39
N LYS A 2 31.74 -27.96 1.30
CA LYS A 2 31.08 -28.38 0.06
C LYS A 2 29.85 -27.49 -0.13
N ARG A 3 29.69 -26.88 -1.31
CA ARG A 3 28.48 -26.10 -1.64
C ARG A 3 27.36 -27.07 -1.98
N VAL A 4 26.16 -26.80 -1.48
CA VAL A 4 24.95 -27.60 -1.69
C VAL A 4 23.81 -26.66 -2.08
N ASN A 5 22.88 -27.10 -2.92
CA ASN A 5 21.74 -26.27 -3.28
C ASN A 5 20.77 -26.16 -2.10
N GLN A 6 20.19 -24.99 -1.89
CA GLN A 6 19.26 -24.76 -0.78
C GLN A 6 18.00 -25.65 -0.87
N ILE A 7 17.55 -25.96 -2.08
CA ILE A 7 16.38 -26.83 -2.32
C ILE A 7 16.59 -28.27 -1.80
N ASP A 8 17.84 -28.73 -1.70
CA ASP A 8 18.23 -30.07 -1.26
C ASP A 8 18.06 -30.26 0.26
N ILE A 9 17.95 -29.15 1.02
CA ILE A 9 17.78 -29.18 2.47
C ILE A 9 16.44 -29.84 2.84
N THR A 10 15.37 -29.45 2.16
CA THR A 10 14.00 -29.92 2.45
C THR A 10 13.83 -31.44 2.37
N PRO A 11 14.17 -32.12 1.25
CA PRO A 11 14.07 -33.57 1.17
C PRO A 11 15.06 -34.27 2.09
N THR A 12 16.25 -33.70 2.32
CA THR A 12 17.24 -34.26 3.25
C THR A 12 16.72 -34.26 4.69
N LEU A 13 16.16 -33.14 5.16
CA LEU A 13 15.57 -33.07 6.49
C LEU A 13 14.36 -34.01 6.62
N ALA A 14 13.51 -34.10 5.59
CA ALA A 14 12.39 -35.02 5.59
C ALA A 14 12.86 -36.47 5.82
N VAL A 15 13.89 -36.92 5.07
CA VAL A 15 14.49 -38.26 5.24
C VAL A 15 15.10 -38.42 6.64
N LEU A 16 15.87 -37.43 7.12
CA LEU A 16 16.54 -37.51 8.43
C LEU A 16 15.57 -37.59 9.61
N PHE A 17 14.40 -36.96 9.50
CA PHE A 17 13.35 -37.00 10.51
C PHE A 17 12.32 -38.12 10.31
N GLY A 18 12.48 -38.96 9.28
CA GLY A 18 11.51 -40.01 8.95
C GLY A 18 10.14 -39.49 8.50
N LEU A 19 10.11 -38.27 7.94
CA LEU A 19 8.92 -37.62 7.40
C LEU A 19 8.81 -37.87 5.89
N SER A 20 7.60 -37.80 5.36
CA SER A 20 7.38 -37.81 3.91
C SER A 20 8.01 -36.58 3.26
N ILE A 21 8.71 -36.77 2.13
CA ILE A 21 9.23 -35.66 1.33
C ILE A 21 8.05 -34.81 0.82
N PRO A 22 8.07 -33.47 0.98
CA PRO A 22 6.98 -32.60 0.55
C PRO A 22 6.65 -32.76 -0.95
N LYS A 23 5.34 -32.74 -1.27
CA LYS A 23 4.80 -33.01 -2.62
C LYS A 23 5.31 -32.10 -3.75
N ASN A 24 5.78 -30.90 -3.42
CA ASN A 24 6.31 -29.95 -4.41
C ASN A 24 7.85 -29.83 -4.35
N SER A 25 8.51 -30.70 -3.59
CA SER A 25 9.96 -30.69 -3.48
C SER A 25 10.60 -31.23 -4.75
N ILE A 26 11.50 -30.44 -5.34
CA ILE A 26 12.35 -30.81 -6.49
C ILE A 26 13.82 -31.02 -6.08
N GLY A 27 14.13 -30.89 -4.79
CA GLY A 27 15.48 -31.02 -4.27
C GLY A 27 15.94 -32.48 -4.22
N ILE A 28 17.25 -32.67 -4.17
CA ILE A 28 17.89 -33.97 -4.13
C ILE A 28 18.49 -34.19 -2.74
N VAL A 29 18.27 -35.37 -2.15
CA VAL A 29 18.82 -35.70 -0.83
C VAL A 29 20.35 -35.65 -0.84
N ILE A 30 20.95 -35.08 0.21
CA ILE A 30 22.40 -34.87 0.33
C ILE A 30 23.07 -36.15 0.84
N PRO A 31 23.89 -36.85 0.03
CA PRO A 31 24.44 -38.15 0.41
C PRO A 31 25.39 -38.08 1.61
N ASP A 32 26.14 -36.98 1.75
CA ASP A 32 27.12 -36.81 2.83
C ASP A 32 26.46 -36.82 4.22
N LEU A 33 25.18 -36.44 4.31
CA LEU A 33 24.40 -36.42 5.55
C LEU A 33 23.75 -37.76 5.88
N LEU A 34 23.73 -38.71 4.92
CA LEU A 34 23.20 -40.05 5.11
C LEU A 34 24.27 -41.10 5.46
N THR A 35 25.51 -40.67 5.74
CA THR A 35 26.66 -41.57 6.01
C THR A 35 26.47 -42.50 7.21
N ARG A 36 25.54 -42.19 8.13
CA ARG A 36 25.21 -43.05 9.28
C ARG A 36 24.12 -44.10 9.00
N TYR A 37 23.38 -43.96 7.90
CA TYR A 37 22.35 -44.90 7.49
C TYR A 37 22.97 -46.13 6.82
N SER A 38 22.30 -47.27 6.92
CA SER A 38 22.66 -48.49 6.19
C SER A 38 22.50 -48.28 4.67
N VAL A 39 23.19 -49.10 3.88
CA VAL A 39 23.11 -49.03 2.40
C VAL A 39 21.66 -49.19 1.92
N LYS A 40 20.91 -50.09 2.57
CA LYS A 40 19.48 -50.32 2.30
C LYS A 40 18.64 -49.07 2.54
N GLU A 41 18.81 -48.41 3.68
CA GLU A 41 18.08 -47.18 4.01
C GLU A 41 18.45 -46.02 3.08
N ARG A 42 19.72 -45.91 2.68
CA ARG A 42 20.16 -44.90 1.71
C ARG A 42 19.51 -45.10 0.35
N LEU A 43 19.51 -46.33 -0.17
CA LEU A 43 18.88 -46.64 -1.45
C LEU A 43 17.37 -46.39 -1.41
N GLU A 44 16.71 -46.71 -0.30
CA GLU A 44 15.28 -46.44 -0.12
C GLU A 44 14.98 -44.93 -0.05
N ALA A 45 15.81 -44.15 0.64
CA ALA A 45 15.71 -42.69 0.64
C ALA A 45 15.84 -42.10 -0.77
N LEU A 46 16.80 -42.60 -1.57
CA LEU A 46 16.98 -42.17 -2.96
C LEU A 46 15.80 -42.56 -3.84
N ARG A 47 15.26 -43.78 -3.67
CA ARG A 47 14.06 -44.23 -4.38
C ARG A 47 12.86 -43.33 -4.08
N MET A 48 12.60 -43.04 -2.81
CA MET A 48 11.50 -42.15 -2.40
C MET A 48 11.66 -40.73 -2.98
N ASN A 49 12.87 -40.18 -2.93
CA ASN A 49 13.15 -38.87 -3.50
C ASN A 49 12.98 -38.85 -5.03
N ALA A 50 13.46 -39.89 -5.72
CA ALA A 50 13.36 -40.00 -7.16
C ALA A 50 11.91 -40.14 -7.64
N VAL A 51 11.11 -40.98 -6.97
CA VAL A 51 9.67 -41.12 -7.25
C VAL A 51 8.95 -39.79 -7.01
N GLN A 52 9.27 -39.09 -5.92
CA GLN A 52 8.69 -37.78 -5.63
C GLN A 52 8.99 -36.75 -6.72
N ILE A 53 10.25 -36.63 -7.16
CA ILE A 53 10.61 -35.72 -8.27
C ILE A 53 9.95 -36.16 -9.58
N SER A 54 9.86 -37.46 -9.84
CA SER A 54 9.20 -38.00 -11.04
C SER A 54 7.72 -37.64 -11.08
N ASN A 55 7.00 -37.73 -9.95
CA ASN A 55 5.61 -37.32 -9.86
C ASN A 55 5.44 -35.82 -10.18
N VAL A 56 6.34 -34.97 -9.66
CA VAL A 56 6.34 -33.53 -9.95
C VAL A 56 6.68 -33.26 -11.42
N TYR A 57 7.62 -34.01 -11.99
CA TYR A 57 7.97 -33.93 -13.41
C TYR A 57 6.77 -34.25 -14.30
N GLN A 58 6.12 -35.40 -14.06
CA GLN A 58 4.94 -35.84 -14.80
C GLN A 58 3.74 -34.90 -14.65
N SER A 59 3.55 -34.28 -13.49
CA SER A 59 2.44 -33.33 -13.30
C SER A 59 2.64 -32.00 -14.03
N ASN A 60 3.87 -31.66 -14.43
CA ASN A 60 4.21 -30.36 -15.04
C ASN A 60 4.65 -30.48 -16.51
N THR A 61 4.80 -31.68 -17.07
CA THR A 61 5.23 -31.90 -18.46
C THR A 61 4.19 -32.70 -19.23
N ASP A 62 3.79 -32.21 -20.40
CA ASP A 62 2.83 -32.88 -21.28
C ASP A 62 3.46 -34.12 -21.93
N ASN A 63 3.31 -35.29 -21.29
CA ASN A 63 3.61 -36.61 -21.86
C ASN A 63 5.02 -36.80 -22.46
N GLU A 64 6.05 -36.09 -21.99
CA GLU A 64 7.42 -36.57 -22.18
C GLU A 64 7.58 -37.84 -21.34
N SER A 65 7.98 -38.95 -21.99
CA SER A 65 8.34 -40.18 -21.29
C SER A 65 9.27 -39.82 -20.14
N ALA A 66 8.86 -40.14 -18.91
CA ALA A 66 9.70 -39.96 -17.73
C ALA A 66 11.11 -40.44 -18.05
N ILE A 67 12.13 -39.68 -17.63
CA ILE A 67 13.50 -40.21 -17.63
C ILE A 67 13.44 -41.54 -16.90
N ASP A 68 13.84 -42.60 -17.60
CA ASP A 68 13.42 -43.98 -17.32
C ASP A 68 14.05 -44.48 -16.00
N LEU A 69 13.44 -44.08 -14.89
CA LEU A 69 13.78 -44.52 -13.53
C LEU A 69 13.51 -46.02 -13.36
N ASP A 70 12.75 -46.62 -14.27
CA ASP A 70 12.45 -48.04 -14.33
C ASP A 70 13.70 -48.91 -14.26
N LEU A 71 14.79 -48.52 -14.93
CA LEU A 71 16.05 -49.26 -14.83
C LEU A 71 16.63 -49.22 -13.41
N ALA A 72 16.65 -48.06 -12.76
CA ALA A 72 17.15 -47.90 -11.40
C ALA A 72 16.27 -48.63 -10.38
N VAL A 73 14.95 -48.61 -10.57
CA VAL A 73 13.98 -49.33 -9.73
C VAL A 73 14.13 -50.83 -9.89
N ARG A 74 14.19 -51.36 -11.12
CA ARG A 74 14.41 -52.79 -11.39
C ARG A 74 15.71 -53.29 -10.76
N LEU A 75 16.82 -52.58 -10.96
CA LEU A 75 18.11 -52.95 -10.36
C LEU A 75 18.10 -52.86 -8.83
N HIS A 76 17.35 -51.92 -8.25
CA HIS A 76 17.16 -51.83 -6.80
C HIS A 76 16.33 -53.00 -6.26
N GLU A 77 15.26 -53.41 -6.94
CA GLU A 77 14.47 -54.58 -6.56
C GLU A 77 15.28 -55.89 -6.65
N GLU A 78 16.10 -56.04 -7.69
CA GLU A 78 17.03 -57.17 -7.81
C GLU A 78 18.05 -57.18 -6.66
N TRP A 79 18.62 -56.01 -6.34
CA TRP A 79 19.54 -55.86 -5.21
C TRP A 79 18.89 -56.22 -3.87
N LEU A 80 17.63 -55.85 -3.64
CA LEU A 80 16.87 -56.22 -2.44
C LEU A 80 16.60 -57.73 -2.34
N ARG A 81 16.49 -58.46 -3.46
CA ARG A 81 16.37 -59.92 -3.45
C ARG A 81 17.70 -60.62 -3.17
N ASP A 82 18.79 -60.01 -3.63
CA ASP A 82 20.13 -60.56 -3.52
C ASP A 82 20.85 -60.20 -2.20
N CYS A 83 20.33 -59.23 -1.43
CA CYS A 83 21.03 -58.66 -0.27
C CYS A 83 21.28 -59.67 0.86
N ASP A 84 20.48 -60.74 0.93
CA ASP A 84 20.60 -61.78 1.94
C ASP A 84 21.50 -62.95 1.50
N ASN A 85 21.81 -63.06 0.19
CA ASN A 85 22.45 -64.26 -0.40
C ASN A 85 23.85 -64.03 -0.99
N LYS A 86 24.26 -62.79 -1.29
CA LYS A 86 25.55 -62.47 -1.97
C LYS A 86 26.62 -61.89 -1.04
N THR A 87 27.87 -61.90 -1.50
CA THR A 87 29.00 -61.31 -0.77
C THR A 87 28.86 -59.79 -0.66
N ARG A 88 29.21 -59.24 0.51
CA ARG A 88 29.02 -57.81 0.87
C ARG A 88 29.70 -56.84 -0.11
N ILE A 89 30.84 -57.23 -0.68
CA ILE A 89 31.62 -56.38 -1.61
C ILE A 89 30.92 -56.21 -2.96
N ASP A 90 30.35 -57.28 -3.54
CA ASP A 90 29.60 -57.18 -4.80
C ASP A 90 28.29 -56.37 -4.61
N LEU A 91 27.65 -56.53 -3.45
CA LEU A 91 26.45 -55.78 -3.08
C LEU A 91 26.71 -54.27 -2.93
N ASP A 92 27.83 -53.88 -2.30
CA ASP A 92 28.17 -52.46 -2.11
C ASP A 92 28.50 -51.77 -3.45
N VAL A 93 29.20 -52.46 -4.36
CA VAL A 93 29.50 -51.94 -5.71
C VAL A 93 28.22 -51.74 -6.52
N ARG A 94 27.30 -52.71 -6.50
CA ARG A 94 26.00 -52.59 -7.17
C ARG A 94 25.15 -51.47 -6.55
N ALA A 95 25.14 -51.34 -5.23
CA ALA A 95 24.43 -50.27 -4.54
C ALA A 95 24.94 -48.88 -4.95
N GLU A 96 26.25 -48.72 -5.15
CA GLU A 96 26.80 -47.46 -5.62
C GLU A 96 26.40 -47.16 -7.08
N GLN A 97 26.35 -48.18 -7.95
CA GLN A 97 25.85 -48.04 -9.32
C GLN A 97 24.36 -47.61 -9.34
N ILE A 98 23.52 -48.26 -8.53
CA ILE A 98 22.10 -47.92 -8.39
C ILE A 98 21.95 -46.48 -7.87
N SER A 99 22.74 -46.10 -6.86
CA SER A 99 22.74 -44.74 -6.32
C SER A 99 23.05 -43.70 -7.40
N LYS A 100 24.09 -43.94 -8.23
CA LYS A 100 24.45 -43.06 -9.35
C LYS A 100 23.33 -42.92 -10.38
N LEU A 101 22.61 -44.00 -10.67
CA LEU A 101 21.45 -43.96 -11.58
C LEU A 101 20.32 -43.09 -11.02
N TYR A 102 19.97 -43.25 -9.74
CA TYR A 102 18.97 -42.38 -9.10
C TYR A 102 19.40 -40.92 -9.11
N TYR A 103 20.65 -40.61 -8.73
CA TYR A 103 21.16 -39.24 -8.75
C TYR A 103 21.12 -38.63 -10.14
N SER A 104 21.60 -39.35 -11.16
CA SER A 104 21.60 -38.87 -12.54
C SER A 104 20.18 -38.60 -13.03
N GLY A 105 19.24 -39.52 -12.81
CA GLY A 105 17.84 -39.35 -13.20
C GLY A 105 17.18 -38.15 -12.50
N MET A 106 17.38 -38.01 -11.19
CA MET A 106 16.88 -36.86 -10.44
C MET A 106 17.50 -35.53 -10.91
N GLN A 107 18.81 -35.49 -11.17
CA GLN A 107 19.47 -34.28 -11.68
C GLN A 107 18.88 -33.82 -13.00
N VAL A 108 18.68 -34.71 -13.96
CA VAL A 108 18.10 -34.33 -15.26
C VAL A 108 16.64 -33.87 -15.09
N MET A 109 15.83 -34.54 -14.28
CA MET A 109 14.45 -34.12 -14.01
C MET A 109 14.39 -32.76 -13.32
N THR A 110 15.18 -32.55 -12.27
CA THR A 110 15.24 -31.27 -11.54
C THR A 110 15.75 -30.15 -12.44
N GLU A 111 16.75 -30.39 -13.29
CA GLU A 111 17.25 -29.40 -14.24
C GLU A 111 16.16 -28.99 -15.24
N LYS A 112 15.47 -29.96 -15.85
CA LYS A 112 14.33 -29.69 -16.76
C LYS A 112 13.17 -28.97 -16.06
N LEU A 113 12.84 -29.37 -14.82
CA LEU A 113 11.81 -28.68 -14.03
C LEU A 113 12.21 -27.25 -13.71
N THR A 114 13.48 -27.02 -13.39
CA THR A 114 13.98 -25.68 -13.06
C THR A 114 13.99 -24.76 -14.28
N THR A 115 14.34 -25.28 -15.47
CA THR A 115 14.26 -24.51 -16.72
C THR A 115 12.81 -24.22 -17.12
N PHE A 116 11.91 -25.18 -16.97
CA PHE A 116 10.48 -24.98 -17.22
C PHE A 116 9.86 -23.95 -16.25
N MET A 117 10.15 -24.04 -14.95
CA MET A 117 9.63 -23.10 -13.94
C MET A 117 10.25 -21.70 -14.01
N SER A 118 11.25 -21.47 -14.88
CA SER A 118 11.98 -20.20 -15.00
C SER A 118 11.89 -19.58 -16.40
N SER A 119 10.95 -20.00 -17.25
CA SER A 119 10.70 -19.37 -18.56
C SER A 119 10.09 -17.97 -18.39
N TYR A 120 10.94 -16.95 -18.28
CA TYR A 120 10.53 -15.55 -18.22
C TYR A 120 10.54 -14.91 -19.60
N ASP A 121 9.46 -14.21 -19.96
CA ASP A 121 9.42 -13.30 -21.11
C ASP A 121 10.15 -12.00 -20.75
N PHE A 122 11.48 -12.02 -20.90
CA PHE A 122 12.32 -10.85 -20.61
C PHE A 122 11.96 -9.66 -21.48
N TYR A 123 11.54 -9.88 -22.73
CA TYR A 123 11.21 -8.78 -23.63
C TYR A 123 9.97 -8.00 -23.16
N ALA A 124 8.89 -8.72 -22.81
CA ALA A 124 7.71 -8.11 -22.22
C ALA A 124 8.03 -7.40 -20.89
N LEU A 125 8.87 -8.02 -20.06
CA LEU A 125 9.28 -7.44 -18.78
C LEU A 125 10.09 -6.14 -18.94
N TYR A 126 11.03 -6.09 -19.88
CA TYR A 126 11.79 -4.86 -20.17
C TYR A 126 10.90 -3.73 -20.67
N ILE A 127 9.94 -4.03 -21.56
CA ILE A 127 8.96 -3.04 -22.02
C ILE A 127 8.11 -2.55 -20.85
N GLY A 128 7.64 -3.45 -19.98
CA GLY A 128 6.88 -3.10 -18.78
C GLY A 128 7.65 -2.15 -17.86
N ILE A 129 8.91 -2.48 -17.53
CA ILE A 129 9.79 -1.63 -16.71
C ILE A 129 10.00 -0.26 -17.38
N TRP A 130 10.24 -0.25 -18.69
CA TRP A 130 10.43 1.00 -19.44
C TRP A 130 9.19 1.90 -19.39
N LEU A 131 7.98 1.36 -19.57
CA LEU A 131 6.73 2.11 -19.45
C LEU A 131 6.53 2.68 -18.03
N LEU A 132 6.94 1.96 -16.99
CA LEU A 132 6.88 2.44 -15.62
C LEU A 132 7.88 3.59 -15.38
N VAL A 133 9.10 3.48 -15.90
CA VAL A 133 10.10 4.56 -15.87
C VAL A 133 9.59 5.80 -16.61
N GLN A 134 8.94 5.64 -17.76
CA GLN A 134 8.30 6.74 -18.49
C GLN A 134 7.22 7.44 -17.64
N SER A 135 6.37 6.67 -16.96
CA SER A 135 5.33 7.21 -16.07
C SER A 135 5.95 8.00 -14.91
N LEU A 136 7.00 7.46 -14.29
CA LEU A 136 7.73 8.14 -13.22
C LEU A 136 8.32 9.46 -13.71
N LEU A 137 9.05 9.45 -14.82
CA LEU A 137 9.63 10.66 -15.42
C LEU A 137 8.55 11.71 -15.70
N GLY A 138 7.43 11.31 -16.33
CA GLY A 138 6.31 12.20 -16.61
C GLY A 138 5.71 12.83 -15.34
N SER A 139 5.54 12.04 -14.27
CA SER A 139 5.02 12.53 -12.99
C SER A 139 5.96 13.53 -12.30
N VAL A 140 7.28 13.28 -12.35
CA VAL A 140 8.31 14.18 -11.83
C VAL A 140 8.35 15.47 -12.63
N SER A 141 8.35 15.39 -13.96
CA SER A 141 8.34 16.56 -14.84
C SER A 141 7.13 17.45 -14.59
N LEU A 142 5.96 16.86 -14.32
CA LEU A 142 4.74 17.60 -14.01
C LEU A 142 4.74 18.21 -12.60
N HIS A 143 5.38 17.58 -11.61
CA HIS A 143 5.46 18.13 -10.26
C HIS A 143 6.46 19.29 -10.15
N VAL A 144 7.58 19.19 -10.87
CA VAL A 144 8.70 20.13 -10.80
C VAL A 144 8.55 21.28 -11.82
N ASP A 145 7.49 21.28 -12.63
CA ASP A 145 7.26 22.25 -13.70
C ASP A 145 8.48 22.36 -14.66
N LEU A 146 9.08 21.22 -15.03
CA LEU A 146 10.26 21.17 -15.91
C LEU A 146 9.96 21.55 -17.37
N LEU A 147 8.68 21.54 -17.74
CA LEU A 147 8.23 21.93 -19.08
C LEU A 147 8.20 23.46 -19.22
N PRO A 148 8.38 23.99 -20.45
CA PRO A 148 8.21 25.42 -20.71
C PRO A 148 6.85 25.93 -20.23
N GLN A 149 6.81 27.11 -19.59
CA GLN A 149 5.57 27.73 -19.09
C GLN A 149 4.51 27.90 -20.21
N ASP A 150 4.95 28.25 -21.43
CA ASP A 150 4.12 28.32 -22.63
C ASP A 150 4.40 27.17 -23.61
N LEU A 151 4.10 25.94 -23.19
CA LEU A 151 4.35 24.74 -23.99
C LEU A 151 3.69 24.79 -25.38
N SER A 152 2.48 25.34 -25.51
CA SER A 152 1.77 25.44 -26.79
C SER A 152 2.49 26.35 -27.80
N LYS A 153 3.04 27.47 -27.32
CA LYS A 153 3.81 28.40 -28.14
C LYS A 153 5.14 27.78 -28.56
N PHE A 154 5.81 27.09 -27.64
CA PHE A 154 7.04 26.33 -27.95
C PHE A 154 6.79 25.28 -29.03
N ILE A 155 5.74 24.47 -28.88
CA ILE A 155 5.36 23.44 -29.87
C ILE A 155 5.01 24.09 -31.21
N GLY A 156 4.28 25.21 -31.22
CA GLY A 156 3.92 25.92 -32.46
C GLY A 156 5.13 26.41 -33.25
N VAL A 157 6.15 26.96 -32.57
CA VAL A 157 7.38 27.45 -33.21
C VAL A 157 8.23 26.30 -33.76
N HIS A 158 8.31 25.19 -33.03
CA HIS A 158 9.16 24.04 -33.39
C HIS A 158 8.39 22.88 -34.03
N PHE A 159 7.14 23.08 -34.47
CA PHE A 159 6.27 22.02 -34.97
C PHE A 159 6.89 21.13 -36.06
N PRO A 160 7.48 21.66 -37.15
CA PRO A 160 8.04 20.81 -38.20
C PRO A 160 9.22 19.97 -37.71
N THR A 161 10.10 20.53 -36.87
CA THR A 161 11.25 19.78 -36.32
C THR A 161 10.79 18.72 -35.32
N LEU A 162 9.87 19.06 -34.41
CA LEU A 162 9.31 18.11 -33.44
C LEU A 162 8.57 16.95 -34.11
N SER A 163 7.82 17.22 -35.19
CA SER A 163 7.10 16.21 -35.97
C SER A 163 8.04 15.24 -36.70
N ILE A 164 9.10 15.76 -37.34
CA ILE A 164 10.12 14.92 -37.98
C ILE A 164 10.86 14.08 -36.94
N THR A 165 11.27 14.68 -35.82
CA THR A 165 11.93 13.96 -34.72
C THR A 165 11.04 12.85 -34.17
N PHE A 166 9.75 13.12 -33.95
CA PHE A 166 8.77 12.11 -33.52
C PHE A 166 8.70 10.95 -34.51
N LEU A 167 8.55 11.22 -35.82
CA LEU A 167 8.47 10.19 -36.85
C LEU A 167 9.75 9.33 -36.90
N VAL A 168 10.93 9.96 -36.82
CA VAL A 168 12.22 9.24 -36.81
C VAL A 168 12.30 8.30 -35.61
N ILE A 169 11.90 8.74 -34.42
CA ILE A 169 11.92 7.90 -33.21
C ILE A 169 10.94 6.73 -33.34
N VAL A 170 9.73 6.98 -33.86
CA VAL A 170 8.74 5.92 -34.13
C VAL A 170 9.29 4.87 -35.09
N CYS A 171 9.89 5.29 -36.20
CA CYS A 171 10.48 4.38 -37.18
C CYS A 171 11.65 3.57 -36.58
N LEU A 172 12.57 4.23 -35.87
CA LEU A 172 13.72 3.55 -35.25
C LEU A 172 13.27 2.52 -34.20
N THR A 173 12.37 2.91 -33.30
CA THR A 173 11.85 2.03 -32.24
C THR A 173 11.05 0.87 -32.85
N GLY A 174 10.26 1.15 -33.90
CA GLY A 174 9.54 0.12 -34.65
C GLY A 174 10.48 -0.88 -35.34
N CYS A 175 11.55 -0.42 -35.99
CA CYS A 175 12.55 -1.28 -36.59
C CYS A 175 13.24 -2.18 -35.56
N ILE A 176 13.60 -1.63 -34.39
CA ILE A 176 14.19 -2.41 -33.29
C ILE A 176 13.19 -3.45 -32.77
N HIS A 177 11.93 -3.08 -32.56
CA HIS A 177 10.88 -4.00 -32.11
C HIS A 177 10.66 -5.15 -33.10
N VAL A 178 10.54 -4.85 -34.40
CA VAL A 178 10.39 -5.88 -35.45
C VAL A 178 11.63 -6.76 -35.54
N HIS A 179 12.83 -6.19 -35.41
CA HIS A 179 14.07 -6.98 -35.37
C HIS A 179 14.06 -7.96 -34.19
N LEU A 180 13.76 -7.49 -32.97
CA LEU A 180 13.70 -8.33 -31.78
C LEU A 180 12.65 -9.43 -31.88
N CYS A 181 11.48 -9.13 -32.45
CA CYS A 181 10.44 -10.15 -32.68
C CYS A 181 10.74 -11.13 -33.82
N SER A 182 11.68 -10.82 -34.72
CA SER A 182 12.06 -11.70 -35.84
C SER A 182 13.32 -12.52 -35.56
N THR A 183 14.17 -12.10 -34.62
CA THR A 183 15.37 -12.85 -34.22
C THR A 183 15.03 -14.02 -33.31
N GLN A 184 15.48 -15.22 -33.66
CA GLN A 184 15.25 -16.46 -32.90
C GLN A 184 16.13 -16.61 -31.63
N GLY A 185 16.93 -15.59 -31.25
CA GLY A 185 18.01 -15.72 -30.25
C GLY A 185 17.81 -14.99 -28.91
N LEU A 186 16.98 -13.94 -28.86
CA LEU A 186 16.48 -13.38 -27.60
C LEU A 186 15.01 -13.79 -27.52
N GLY A 187 14.65 -14.64 -26.56
CA GLY A 187 13.33 -15.29 -26.45
C GLY A 187 12.18 -14.45 -27.00
N THR A 188 11.53 -14.95 -28.04
CA THR A 188 10.38 -14.29 -28.68
C THR A 188 9.28 -14.11 -27.64
N SER A 189 8.82 -12.87 -27.46
CA SER A 189 7.75 -12.60 -26.49
C SER A 189 6.44 -13.24 -26.92
N GLU A 190 5.86 -14.01 -26.01
CA GLU A 190 4.54 -14.63 -26.20
C GLU A 190 3.40 -13.59 -26.19
N VAL A 191 3.66 -12.39 -25.68
CA VAL A 191 2.68 -11.31 -25.59
C VAL A 191 2.81 -10.30 -26.74
N LEU A 192 4.04 -9.97 -27.13
CA LEU A 192 4.35 -8.85 -28.03
C LEU A 192 4.77 -9.26 -29.44
N CYS A 193 5.16 -10.51 -29.65
CA CYS A 193 5.64 -11.00 -30.96
C CYS A 193 4.68 -12.03 -31.58
N VAL A 194 3.53 -12.27 -30.96
CA VAL A 194 2.50 -13.19 -31.47
C VAL A 194 1.58 -12.45 -32.45
N PRO A 195 1.19 -13.06 -33.59
CA PRO A 195 0.28 -12.45 -34.56
C PRO A 195 -1.15 -12.34 -33.98
N SER A 196 -1.38 -11.37 -33.10
CA SER A 196 -2.67 -11.05 -32.50
C SER A 196 -2.93 -9.55 -32.54
N MET A 197 -4.21 -9.15 -32.58
CA MET A 197 -4.59 -7.73 -32.51
C MET A 197 -4.12 -7.07 -31.21
N LEU A 198 -4.11 -7.83 -30.10
CA LEU A 198 -3.63 -7.35 -28.81
C LEU A 198 -2.14 -7.04 -28.84
N SER A 199 -1.34 -7.95 -29.40
CA SER A 199 0.10 -7.77 -29.58
C SER A 199 0.40 -6.52 -30.42
N PHE A 200 -0.29 -6.36 -31.55
CA PHE A 200 -0.15 -5.18 -32.39
C PHE A 200 -0.46 -3.88 -31.62
N LEU A 201 -1.57 -3.85 -30.87
CA LEU A 201 -1.96 -2.68 -30.08
C LEU A 201 -0.92 -2.35 -29.00
N LEU A 202 -0.44 -3.35 -28.25
CA LEU A 202 0.57 -3.17 -27.21
C LEU A 202 1.89 -2.66 -27.78
N SER A 203 2.34 -3.20 -28.92
CA SER A 203 3.53 -2.74 -29.63
C SER A 203 3.40 -1.29 -30.11
N CYS A 204 2.24 -0.91 -30.67
CA CYS A 204 1.96 0.47 -31.05
C CYS A 204 1.98 1.42 -29.85
N ILE A 205 1.36 1.03 -28.73
CA ILE A 205 1.36 1.83 -27.49
C ILE A 205 2.80 2.06 -27.01
N PHE A 206 3.63 1.02 -26.97
CA PHE A 206 5.03 1.11 -26.56
C PHE A 206 5.85 2.03 -27.49
N ILE A 207 5.72 1.88 -28.80
CA ILE A 207 6.46 2.69 -29.77
C ILE A 207 6.07 4.16 -29.67
N VAL A 208 4.76 4.45 -29.62
CA VAL A 208 4.25 5.82 -29.53
C VAL A 208 4.60 6.46 -28.19
N SER A 209 4.46 5.74 -27.06
CA SER A 209 4.82 6.28 -25.74
C SER A 209 6.31 6.59 -25.64
N THR A 210 7.15 5.75 -26.22
CA THR A 210 8.60 5.96 -26.29
C THR A 210 8.96 7.19 -27.12
N ALA A 211 8.28 7.41 -28.25
CA ALA A 211 8.47 8.62 -29.04
C ALA A 211 8.04 9.89 -28.30
N ILE A 212 6.89 9.87 -27.60
CA ILE A 212 6.41 11.01 -26.81
C ILE A 212 7.38 11.35 -25.67
N THR A 213 7.87 10.34 -24.96
CA THR A 213 8.74 10.55 -23.79
C THR A 213 10.11 11.06 -24.18
N LEU A 214 10.74 10.51 -25.22
CA LEU A 214 12.03 11.00 -25.74
C LEU A 214 11.91 12.43 -26.27
N LEU A 215 10.81 12.75 -26.96
CA LEU A 215 10.53 14.12 -27.39
C LEU A 215 10.37 15.07 -26.19
N GLY A 216 9.62 14.66 -25.17
CA GLY A 216 9.45 15.41 -23.93
C GLY A 216 10.79 15.68 -23.22
N LEU A 217 11.67 14.67 -23.12
CA LEU A 217 13.00 14.82 -22.55
C LEU A 217 13.87 15.80 -23.34
N MET A 218 13.78 15.78 -24.68
CA MET A 218 14.47 16.75 -25.53
C MET A 218 13.97 18.17 -25.28
N ILE A 219 12.65 18.37 -25.14
CA ILE A 219 12.07 19.68 -24.80
C ILE A 219 12.56 20.16 -23.43
N ILE A 220 12.56 19.28 -22.43
CA ILE A 220 13.07 19.59 -21.09
C ILE A 220 14.55 19.97 -21.14
N LEU A 221 15.37 19.24 -21.91
CA LEU A 221 16.78 19.54 -22.07
C LEU A 221 16.99 20.93 -22.71
N ILE A 222 16.25 21.25 -23.76
CA ILE A 222 16.29 22.58 -24.40
C ILE A 222 15.89 23.67 -23.40
N ASN A 223 14.82 23.44 -22.62
CA ASN A 223 14.35 24.37 -21.60
C ASN A 223 15.40 24.60 -20.50
N MET A 224 16.07 23.54 -20.02
CA MET A 224 17.14 23.63 -19.03
C MET A 224 18.38 24.34 -19.57
N ILE A 225 18.74 24.14 -20.84
CA ILE A 225 19.85 24.86 -21.49
C ILE A 225 19.52 26.35 -21.62
N ALA A 226 18.27 26.68 -21.98
CA ALA A 226 17.84 28.05 -22.21
C ALA A 226 17.67 28.86 -20.91
N PHE A 227 17.19 28.25 -19.83
CA PHE A 227 16.82 28.94 -18.58
C PHE A 227 17.61 28.50 -17.35
N GLY A 228 18.54 27.56 -17.48
CA GLY A 228 19.30 26.98 -16.38
C GLY A 228 18.52 25.92 -15.59
N LEU A 229 19.22 25.16 -14.74
CA LEU A 229 18.56 24.26 -13.79
C LEU A 229 17.73 25.09 -12.80
N PRO A 230 16.48 24.68 -12.48
CA PRO A 230 15.77 25.29 -11.36
C PRO A 230 16.63 25.11 -10.09
N THR A 231 16.83 26.18 -9.33
CA THR A 231 17.67 26.22 -8.13
C THR A 231 17.04 25.40 -7.00
N TRP A 232 17.27 24.09 -7.03
CA TRP A 232 16.64 23.11 -6.14
C TRP A 232 17.33 22.91 -4.79
N PHE A 233 18.51 23.50 -4.60
CA PHE A 233 19.25 23.39 -3.36
C PHE A 233 19.53 24.78 -2.76
N HIS A 234 18.48 25.44 -2.25
CA HIS A 234 18.71 26.27 -1.08
C HIS A 234 18.84 25.33 0.12
N THR A 235 20.07 24.84 0.32
CA THR A 235 20.46 24.19 1.57
C THR A 235 20.40 25.24 2.67
N SER A 236 19.29 25.29 3.39
CA SER A 236 19.25 25.91 4.71
C SER A 236 20.23 25.14 5.60
N SER A 237 21.19 25.87 6.14
CA SER A 237 22.24 25.32 6.97
C SER A 237 21.67 24.79 8.30
N VAL A 238 22.26 23.67 8.74
CA VAL A 238 22.23 23.08 10.09
C VAL A 238 20.93 22.37 10.55
N VAL A 239 20.99 21.03 10.50
CA VAL A 239 20.49 20.02 11.45
C VAL A 239 19.16 20.34 12.18
N SER A 240 18.10 20.58 11.42
CA SER A 240 16.75 20.19 11.87
C SER A 240 16.02 19.56 10.69
N ILE A 241 15.76 18.24 10.79
CA ILE A 241 14.99 17.54 9.77
C ILE A 241 13.56 18.06 9.88
N GLU A 242 13.10 18.82 8.88
CA GLU A 242 11.71 19.25 8.85
C GLU A 242 10.77 18.05 8.72
N PRO A 243 9.52 18.13 9.24
CA PRO A 243 8.59 17.02 9.17
C PRO A 243 8.34 16.48 7.76
N VAL A 244 8.32 17.36 6.76
CA VAL A 244 8.18 16.98 5.34
C VAL A 244 9.39 16.18 4.87
N THR A 245 10.60 16.62 5.21
CA THR A 245 11.85 15.93 4.85
C THR A 245 11.89 14.52 5.45
N PHE A 246 11.45 14.35 6.70
CA PHE A 246 11.33 13.02 7.33
C PHE A 246 10.36 12.12 6.54
N LEU A 247 9.20 12.64 6.15
CA LEU A 247 8.21 11.88 5.37
C LEU A 247 8.74 11.48 3.98
N VAL A 248 9.53 12.33 3.32
CA VAL A 248 10.14 11.98 2.02
C VAL A 248 11.25 10.94 2.20
N ILE A 249 12.17 11.14 3.14
CA ILE A 249 13.25 10.18 3.43
C ILE A 249 12.69 8.82 3.84
N GLY A 250 11.65 8.79 4.67
CA GLY A 250 11.01 7.55 5.09
C GLY A 250 10.41 6.76 3.92
N LEU A 251 9.88 7.43 2.89
CA LEU A 251 9.39 6.76 1.67
C LEU A 251 10.56 6.16 0.87
N LEU A 252 11.67 6.87 0.76
CA LEU A 252 12.87 6.36 0.07
C LEU A 252 13.44 5.14 0.80
N LEU A 253 13.56 5.22 2.13
CA LEU A 253 14.02 4.11 2.96
C LEU A 253 13.08 2.89 2.90
N HIS A 254 11.76 3.13 2.88
CA HIS A 254 10.79 2.05 2.68
C HIS A 254 11.02 1.33 1.34
N ASN A 255 11.22 2.06 0.24
CA ASN A 255 11.52 1.45 -1.06
C ASN A 255 12.83 0.66 -1.06
N ILE A 256 13.88 1.16 -0.39
CA ILE A 256 15.14 0.43 -0.21
C ILE A 256 14.91 -0.85 0.60
N SER A 257 14.03 -0.83 1.60
CA SER A 257 13.75 -2.02 2.42
C SER A 257 13.17 -3.19 1.62
N LEU A 258 12.54 -2.93 0.47
CA LEU A 258 12.00 -3.96 -0.43
C LEU A 258 13.07 -4.83 -1.09
N LEU A 259 14.36 -4.51 -0.95
CA LEU A 259 15.46 -5.40 -1.36
C LEU A 259 15.49 -6.71 -0.56
N SER A 260 14.90 -6.73 0.65
CA SER A 260 14.92 -7.89 1.54
C SER A 260 13.53 -8.51 1.64
N THR A 261 13.44 -9.83 1.43
CA THR A 261 12.19 -10.57 1.53
C THR A 261 11.57 -10.50 2.92
N SER A 262 12.40 -10.54 3.98
CA SER A 262 11.91 -10.43 5.36
C SER A 262 11.30 -9.05 5.65
N PHE A 263 11.83 -7.98 5.04
CA PHE A 263 11.25 -6.64 5.16
C PHE A 263 9.94 -6.49 4.38
N ILE A 264 9.75 -7.24 3.28
CA ILE A 264 8.47 -7.31 2.58
C ILE A 264 7.43 -8.06 3.42
N GLU A 265 7.81 -9.20 4.01
CA GLU A 265 6.92 -9.97 4.90
C GLU A 265 6.47 -9.15 6.12
N GLU A 266 7.41 -8.40 6.72
CA GLU A 266 7.18 -7.59 7.92
C GLU A 266 7.02 -6.10 7.61
N GLU A 267 6.53 -5.75 6.42
CA GLU A 267 6.41 -4.35 5.94
C GLU A 267 5.60 -3.46 6.91
N HIS A 268 4.60 -4.04 7.56
CA HIS A 268 3.79 -3.37 8.57
C HIS A 268 4.64 -2.74 9.69
N GLN A 269 5.75 -3.38 10.10
CA GLN A 269 6.65 -2.84 11.11
C GLN A 269 7.29 -1.52 10.66
N THR A 270 7.63 -1.42 9.38
CA THR A 270 8.19 -0.19 8.78
C THR A 270 7.17 0.94 8.85
N TRP A 271 5.91 0.71 8.46
CA TRP A 271 4.86 1.73 8.52
C TRP A 271 4.49 2.12 9.95
N TYR A 272 4.43 1.16 10.87
CA TYR A 272 4.21 1.41 12.30
C TYR A 272 5.33 2.28 12.89
N PHE A 273 6.59 1.94 12.61
CA PHE A 273 7.74 2.70 13.07
C PHE A 273 7.76 4.12 12.50
N LEU A 274 7.64 4.26 11.18
CA LEU A 274 7.71 5.55 10.49
C LEU A 274 6.58 6.49 10.94
N THR A 275 5.35 5.99 11.03
CA THR A 275 4.18 6.80 11.41
C THR A 275 4.27 7.26 12.87
N THR A 276 4.57 6.34 13.80
CA THR A 276 4.70 6.71 15.22
C THR A 276 5.88 7.65 15.48
N THR A 277 6.99 7.48 14.76
CA THR A 277 8.14 8.39 14.82
C THR A 277 7.77 9.79 14.33
N TYR A 278 6.99 9.90 13.24
CA TYR A 278 6.47 11.18 12.77
C TYR A 278 5.60 11.88 13.84
N HIS A 279 4.68 11.15 14.48
CA HIS A 279 3.86 11.70 15.57
C HIS A 279 4.68 12.15 16.78
N LEU A 280 5.69 11.37 17.18
CA LEU A 280 6.61 11.73 18.27
C LEU A 280 7.44 12.97 17.93
N MET A 281 7.94 13.08 16.70
CA MET A 281 8.68 14.25 16.23
C MET A 281 7.80 15.51 16.24
N LEU A 282 6.54 15.41 15.81
CA LEU A 282 5.59 16.52 15.90
C LEU A 282 5.34 16.94 17.35
N LEU A 283 5.16 15.97 18.26
CA LEU A 283 5.03 16.23 19.69
C LEU A 283 6.27 16.96 20.22
N TYR A 284 7.47 16.48 19.90
CA TYR A 284 8.73 17.10 20.29
C TYR A 284 8.86 18.54 19.76
N LYS A 285 8.53 18.79 18.49
CA LYS A 285 8.53 20.13 17.88
C LYS A 285 7.57 21.09 18.58
N ILE A 286 6.38 20.61 18.98
CA ILE A 286 5.43 21.39 19.80
C ILE A 286 6.03 21.76 21.16
N HIS A 287 6.90 20.91 21.73
CA HIS A 287 7.51 21.17 23.03
C HIS A 287 8.76 22.07 22.99
N ILE A 288 9.63 21.93 21.99
CA ILE A 288 10.86 22.73 21.86
C ILE A 288 10.61 24.20 21.57
N LYS A 289 9.59 24.53 20.77
CA LYS A 289 9.28 25.93 20.42
C LYS A 289 9.03 26.81 21.66
N ARG A 290 8.83 26.23 22.85
CA ARG A 290 8.81 26.90 24.17
C ARG A 290 10.15 27.46 24.61
N LYS A 291 11.24 26.70 24.46
CA LYS A 291 12.53 27.03 25.07
C LYS A 291 13.15 28.23 24.36
N SER A 292 13.11 28.24 23.03
CA SER A 292 13.65 29.34 22.22
C SER A 292 12.96 30.69 22.49
N THR A 293 11.63 30.72 22.65
CA THR A 293 10.90 31.97 22.97
C THR A 293 11.02 32.39 24.45
N SER A 294 11.43 31.48 25.34
CA SER A 294 11.67 31.82 26.76
C SER A 294 13.02 32.52 26.93
N TYR A 295 14.06 32.02 26.26
CA TYR A 295 15.41 32.61 26.32
C TYR A 295 15.48 34.00 25.67
N SER A 296 14.80 34.19 24.53
CA SER A 296 14.77 35.50 23.86
C SER A 296 14.06 36.59 24.66
N ASN A 297 13.15 36.22 25.57
CA ASN A 297 12.46 37.18 26.45
C ASN A 297 13.24 37.47 27.74
N GLU A 298 14.19 36.62 28.14
CA GLU A 298 15.06 36.87 29.30
C GLU A 298 16.24 37.80 28.93
N GLU A 299 16.77 37.71 27.70
CA GLU A 299 17.84 38.62 27.21
C GLU A 299 17.36 40.06 26.98
N GLU A 300 16.07 40.30 26.69
CA GLU A 300 15.51 41.66 26.60
C GLU A 300 15.21 42.30 27.98
N THR A 301 15.43 41.58 29.09
CA THR A 301 15.20 42.09 30.46
C THR A 301 16.49 42.29 31.27
N SER A 302 17.57 42.71 30.61
CA SER A 302 18.74 43.28 31.29
C SER A 302 18.59 44.80 31.44
N PRO A 303 18.68 45.39 32.65
CA PRO A 303 18.58 46.83 32.84
C PRO A 303 19.91 47.49 32.43
N ASN A 304 19.94 48.11 31.25
CA ASN A 304 20.97 49.10 30.95
C ASN A 304 20.53 50.44 31.54
N ASP A 305 21.08 50.76 32.71
CA ASP A 305 20.99 52.05 33.35
C ASP A 305 21.61 53.16 32.49
N SER A 306 20.84 54.23 32.27
CA SER A 306 21.39 55.59 32.21
C SER A 306 20.31 56.58 32.67
N PRO A 307 20.57 57.42 33.68
CA PRO A 307 19.63 58.47 34.08
C PRO A 307 19.94 59.73 33.26
N LEU A 308 18.91 60.41 32.76
CA LEU A 308 18.68 61.86 32.99
C LEU A 308 17.60 62.45 32.07
N ASN A 309 16.65 63.11 32.76
CA ASN A 309 15.89 64.30 32.37
C ASN A 309 14.88 64.24 31.22
N ALA A 310 13.59 64.20 31.59
CA ALA A 310 12.67 65.28 31.25
C ALA A 310 11.40 65.21 32.11
N THR A 311 11.17 66.28 32.86
CA THR A 311 9.94 66.66 33.53
C THR A 311 8.76 66.78 32.56
N SER A 312 7.60 66.20 32.88
CA SER A 312 6.28 66.89 32.93
C SER A 312 5.10 65.90 32.96
N SER A 313 4.31 66.02 34.03
CA SER A 313 2.87 65.74 34.14
C SER A 313 2.17 64.89 33.07
N THR A 314 2.04 63.57 33.30
CA THR A 314 0.88 62.73 32.92
C THR A 314 0.92 61.39 33.69
N GLY A 315 0.71 61.44 35.00
CA GLY A 315 0.95 60.31 35.92
C GLY A 315 -0.04 59.14 35.89
N ASN A 316 -1.22 59.26 35.26
CA ASN A 316 -2.25 58.23 35.37
C ASN A 316 -2.62 57.51 34.05
N LEU A 317 -2.14 57.96 32.88
CA LEU A 317 -2.49 57.32 31.59
C LEU A 317 -1.42 56.33 31.08
N VAL A 318 -0.18 56.47 31.56
CA VAL A 318 0.97 55.65 31.13
C VAL A 318 1.08 54.38 31.97
N THR A 319 0.78 54.45 33.27
CA THR A 319 0.74 53.31 34.19
C THR A 319 -0.35 52.30 33.80
N ASP A 320 -1.54 52.76 33.41
CA ASP A 320 -2.62 51.89 32.93
C ASP A 320 -2.31 51.23 31.57
N LYS A 321 -1.61 51.91 30.65
CA LYS A 321 -1.18 51.32 29.38
C LYS A 321 -0.11 50.24 29.55
N VAL A 322 0.84 50.43 30.47
CA VAL A 322 1.89 49.44 30.78
C VAL A 322 1.29 48.24 31.53
N LYS A 323 0.38 48.49 32.49
CA LYS A 323 -0.33 47.43 33.23
C LYS A 323 -1.27 46.63 32.33
N ASN A 324 -2.00 47.29 31.42
CA ASN A 324 -2.83 46.61 30.41
C ASN A 324 -2.01 45.83 29.38
N ARG A 325 -0.80 46.30 29.00
CA ARG A 325 0.13 45.51 28.16
C ARG A 325 0.67 44.29 28.90
N GLY A 326 0.99 44.41 30.19
CA GLY A 326 1.40 43.28 31.03
C GLY A 326 0.29 42.24 31.19
N ILE A 327 -0.93 42.69 31.52
CA ILE A 327 -2.12 41.83 31.65
C ILE A 327 -2.46 41.16 30.30
N ALA A 328 -2.36 41.89 29.18
CA ALA A 328 -2.56 41.32 27.84
C ALA A 328 -1.49 40.28 27.48
N LYS A 329 -0.20 40.55 27.79
CA LYS A 329 0.89 39.58 27.59
C LYS A 329 0.70 38.33 28.46
N ASP A 330 0.30 38.48 29.72
CA ASP A 330 0.00 37.36 30.63
C ASP A 330 -1.21 36.55 30.18
N HIS A 331 -2.27 37.20 29.69
CA HIS A 331 -3.42 36.50 29.12
C HIS A 331 -3.07 35.75 27.83
N VAL A 332 -2.22 36.32 26.96
CA VAL A 332 -1.72 35.65 25.76
C VAL A 332 -0.80 34.48 26.13
N GLY A 333 0.08 34.63 27.13
CA GLY A 333 0.93 33.56 27.67
C GLY A 333 0.12 32.41 28.27
N ARG A 334 -0.89 32.71 29.09
CA ARG A 334 -1.79 31.67 29.65
C ARG A 334 -2.63 30.97 28.59
N ARG A 335 -3.12 31.69 27.57
CA ARG A 335 -3.90 31.12 26.46
C ARG A 335 -3.05 30.19 25.57
N THR A 336 -1.80 30.56 25.32
CA THR A 336 -0.86 29.73 24.56
C THR A 336 -0.45 28.47 25.32
N ASP A 337 -0.19 28.55 26.64
CA ASP A 337 0.11 27.37 27.46
C ASP A 337 -1.10 26.41 27.59
N ARG A 338 -2.32 26.94 27.73
CA ARG A 338 -3.56 26.12 27.74
C ARG A 338 -3.78 25.39 26.41
N ASN A 339 -3.65 26.09 25.29
CA ASN A 339 -3.79 25.49 23.96
C ASN A 339 -2.73 24.41 23.72
N ARG A 340 -1.51 24.62 24.23
CA ARG A 340 -0.44 23.63 24.12
C ARG A 340 -0.70 22.40 24.97
N LYS A 341 -1.06 22.53 26.25
CA LYS A 341 -1.44 21.39 27.10
C LYS A 341 -2.53 20.55 26.45
N ARG A 342 -3.56 21.21 25.90
CA ARG A 342 -4.61 20.54 25.12
C ARG A 342 -4.05 19.80 23.90
N THR A 343 -3.12 20.41 23.18
CA THR A 343 -2.47 19.80 22.02
C THR A 343 -1.65 18.57 22.40
N SER A 344 -0.89 18.63 23.50
CA SER A 344 -0.13 17.48 24.02
C SER A 344 -1.05 16.33 24.42
N VAL A 345 -2.19 16.61 25.07
CA VAL A 345 -3.20 15.58 25.40
C VAL A 345 -3.71 14.89 24.14
N TYR A 346 -4.07 15.64 23.10
CA TYR A 346 -4.51 15.04 21.83
C TYR A 346 -3.44 14.18 21.15
N MET A 347 -2.17 14.58 21.21
CA MET A 347 -1.07 13.77 20.68
C MET A 347 -0.84 12.48 21.49
N VAL A 348 -1.02 12.53 22.81
CA VAL A 348 -0.98 11.32 23.65
C VAL A 348 -2.14 10.39 23.31
N ILE A 349 -3.35 10.91 23.15
CA ILE A 349 -4.51 10.13 22.69
C ILE A 349 -4.20 9.47 21.33
N LEU A 350 -3.60 10.21 20.40
CA LEU A 350 -3.22 9.68 19.08
C LEU A 350 -2.24 8.51 19.18
N LEU A 351 -1.22 8.62 20.05
CA LEU A 351 -0.24 7.56 20.27
C LEU A 351 -0.85 6.34 20.97
N LEU A 352 -1.78 6.55 21.92
CA LEU A 352 -2.53 5.47 22.55
C LEU A 352 -3.43 4.75 21.53
N CYS A 353 -4.14 5.49 20.68
CA CYS A 353 -4.91 4.91 19.57
C CYS A 353 -3.99 4.13 18.61
N ALA A 354 -2.82 4.66 18.26
CA ALA A 354 -1.87 3.92 17.41
C ALA A 354 -1.40 2.62 18.09
N ARG A 355 -1.17 2.64 19.40
CA ARG A 355 -0.79 1.44 20.17
C ARG A 355 -1.88 0.37 20.15
N THR A 356 -3.15 0.77 20.31
CA THR A 356 -4.29 -0.15 20.27
C THR A 356 -4.53 -0.71 18.87
N LEU A 357 -4.46 0.14 17.83
CA LEU A 357 -4.61 -0.29 16.44
C LEU A 357 -3.56 -1.34 16.06
N ARG A 358 -2.29 -1.12 16.45
CA ARG A 358 -1.18 -2.03 16.13
C ARG A 358 -1.33 -3.42 16.74
N SER A 359 -1.96 -3.54 17.92
CA SER A 359 -2.16 -4.82 18.61
C SER A 359 -3.53 -5.42 18.36
N TRP A 360 -4.36 -4.80 17.52
CA TRP A 360 -5.72 -5.27 17.29
C TRP A 360 -5.73 -6.54 16.46
N ASN A 361 -5.12 -6.45 15.28
CA ASN A 361 -4.91 -7.55 14.35
C ASN A 361 -3.40 -7.78 14.19
N GLN A 362 -2.96 -9.01 14.38
CA GLN A 362 -1.57 -9.40 14.25
C GLN A 362 -1.24 -9.65 12.78
N THR A 363 -0.45 -8.75 12.20
CA THR A 363 0.03 -8.86 10.83
C THR A 363 1.43 -9.46 10.77
N GLY A 364 1.74 -10.19 9.70
CA GLY A 364 3.05 -10.82 9.49
C GLY A 364 3.07 -12.29 9.85
N ILE A 365 4.23 -12.93 9.69
CA ILE A 365 4.39 -14.38 9.91
C ILE A 365 5.07 -14.65 11.24
N LYS A 366 5.94 -13.74 11.70
CA LYS A 366 6.83 -13.97 12.85
C LYS A 366 6.11 -14.33 14.15
N TRP A 367 4.87 -13.89 14.30
CA TRP A 367 4.07 -14.05 15.51
C TRP A 367 2.64 -14.51 15.19
N ALA A 368 2.43 -15.15 14.05
CA ALA A 368 1.11 -15.61 13.62
C ALA A 368 0.53 -16.73 14.48
N ASP A 369 1.35 -17.34 15.34
CA ASP A 369 0.98 -18.38 16.30
C ASP A 369 0.39 -17.83 17.61
N GLN A 370 0.58 -16.53 17.89
CA GLN A 370 0.10 -15.91 19.11
C GLN A 370 -1.32 -15.39 18.95
N PRO A 371 -2.20 -15.58 19.96
CA PRO A 371 -3.56 -15.04 19.89
C PRO A 371 -3.54 -13.52 20.05
N ASP A 372 -4.33 -12.84 19.23
CA ASP A 372 -4.49 -11.39 19.27
C ASP A 372 -5.87 -10.94 19.81
N VAL A 373 -6.17 -9.64 19.70
CA VAL A 373 -7.46 -9.09 20.18
C VAL A 373 -8.62 -9.55 19.28
N GLU A 374 -8.37 -9.71 17.98
CA GLU A 374 -9.36 -10.26 17.04
C GLU A 374 -9.74 -11.69 17.42
N ASP A 375 -8.75 -12.57 17.59
CA ASP A 375 -8.96 -13.98 17.94
C ASP A 375 -9.82 -14.11 19.20
N TRP A 376 -9.51 -13.29 20.21
CA TRP A 376 -10.29 -13.25 21.44
C TRP A 376 -11.72 -12.75 21.23
N LEU A 377 -11.94 -11.72 20.40
CA LEU A 377 -13.27 -11.16 20.12
C LEU A 377 -14.15 -12.07 19.25
N VAL A 378 -13.54 -12.83 18.34
CA VAL A 378 -14.26 -13.73 17.41
C VAL A 378 -14.69 -15.02 18.10
N ASN A 379 -14.05 -15.38 19.22
CA ASN A 379 -14.44 -16.56 20.00
C ASN A 379 -15.93 -16.51 20.40
N PRO A 380 -16.69 -17.62 20.21
CA PRO A 380 -18.13 -17.67 20.50
C PRO A 380 -18.52 -17.26 21.93
N GLU A 381 -17.65 -17.53 22.91
CA GLU A 381 -17.86 -17.16 24.32
C GLU A 381 -17.91 -15.64 24.53
N ASN A 382 -17.14 -14.88 23.74
CA ASN A 382 -17.02 -13.43 23.84
C ASN A 382 -17.96 -12.67 22.89
N LYS A 383 -18.88 -13.37 22.23
CA LYS A 383 -19.83 -12.77 21.28
C LYS A 383 -20.66 -11.62 21.87
N THR A 384 -20.97 -11.68 23.17
CA THR A 384 -21.65 -10.60 23.89
C THR A 384 -20.80 -9.34 23.96
N VAL A 385 -19.50 -9.47 24.25
CA VAL A 385 -18.54 -8.37 24.27
C VAL A 385 -18.42 -7.75 22.89
N LEU A 386 -18.27 -8.56 21.84
CA LEU A 386 -18.23 -8.09 20.45
C LEU A 386 -19.52 -7.32 20.08
N SER A 387 -20.68 -7.80 20.54
CA SER A 387 -21.98 -7.15 20.31
C SER A 387 -22.10 -5.80 21.02
N LEU A 388 -21.61 -5.68 22.26
CA LEU A 388 -21.60 -4.41 23.00
C LEU A 388 -20.60 -3.42 22.38
N LEU A 389 -19.41 -3.91 22.03
CA LEU A 389 -18.35 -3.10 21.44
C LEU A 389 -18.75 -2.54 20.07
N THR A 390 -19.46 -3.32 19.25
CA THR A 390 -20.02 -2.84 17.98
C THR A 390 -21.07 -1.76 18.17
N ILE A 391 -21.98 -1.89 19.15
CA ILE A 391 -22.95 -0.85 19.49
C ILE A 391 -22.23 0.44 19.95
N ILE A 392 -21.24 0.33 20.85
CA ILE A 392 -20.45 1.48 21.31
C ILE A 392 -19.76 2.18 20.12
N SER A 393 -19.26 1.39 19.17
CA SER A 393 -18.60 1.90 17.97
C SER A 393 -19.58 2.67 17.07
N PHE A 394 -20.78 2.13 16.82
CA PHE A 394 -21.83 2.84 16.06
C PHE A 394 -22.27 4.12 16.76
N VAL A 395 -22.42 4.13 18.08
CA VAL A 395 -22.69 5.37 18.83
C VAL A 395 -21.58 6.40 18.59
N GLY A 396 -20.31 5.99 18.67
CA GLY A 396 -19.17 6.86 18.39
C GLY A 396 -19.15 7.41 16.96
N ILE A 397 -19.46 6.58 15.96
CA ILE A 397 -19.51 6.96 14.54
C ILE A 397 -20.69 7.92 14.28
N THR A 398 -21.87 7.62 14.82
CA THR A 398 -23.05 8.49 14.74
C THR A 398 -22.83 9.84 15.42
N LEU A 399 -22.16 9.88 16.58
CA LEU A 399 -21.78 11.13 17.25
C LEU A 399 -20.83 11.99 16.39
N ASN A 400 -19.92 11.36 15.63
CA ASN A 400 -19.06 12.09 14.69
C ASN A 400 -19.87 12.82 13.61
N ILE A 401 -20.96 12.22 13.12
CA ILE A 401 -21.83 12.82 12.10
C ILE A 401 -22.71 13.89 12.72
N PHE A 402 -23.22 13.66 13.93
CA PHE A 402 -23.94 14.69 14.68
C PHE A 402 -23.08 15.96 14.85
N TYR A 403 -21.81 15.79 15.23
CA TYR A 403 -20.85 16.91 15.31
C TYR A 403 -20.65 17.63 13.97
N LYS A 404 -20.74 16.94 12.82
CA LYS A 404 -20.70 17.59 11.50
C LYS A 404 -21.96 18.40 11.20
N ILE A 405 -23.13 17.97 11.69
CA ILE A 405 -24.38 18.72 11.57
C ILE A 405 -24.29 20.03 12.34
N GLU A 406 -23.80 20.00 13.59
CA GLU A 406 -23.62 21.21 14.41
C GLU A 406 -22.72 22.26 13.73
N ARG A 407 -21.75 21.80 12.92
CA ARG A 407 -20.88 22.66 12.12
C ARG A 407 -21.42 23.02 10.74
N ASN A 408 -22.71 22.78 10.47
CA ASN A 408 -23.37 23.00 9.18
C ASN A 408 -22.66 22.32 8.00
N ARG A 409 -22.02 21.17 8.24
CA ARG A 409 -21.29 20.41 7.21
C ARG A 409 -22.08 19.24 6.65
N CYS A 410 -22.98 18.67 7.45
CA CYS A 410 -23.99 17.69 7.05
C CYS A 410 -25.39 18.20 7.40
N GLY A 411 -26.42 17.68 6.73
CA GLY A 411 -27.83 17.96 7.07
C GLY A 411 -28.46 16.83 7.88
N LEU A 412 -29.67 17.09 8.40
CA LEU A 412 -30.46 16.11 9.16
C LEU A 412 -30.82 14.87 8.31
N PHE A 413 -31.08 15.05 7.02
CA PHE A 413 -31.37 13.95 6.11
C PHE A 413 -30.21 12.96 6.02
N GLU A 414 -28.97 13.45 5.88
CA GLU A 414 -27.78 12.62 5.80
C GLU A 414 -27.59 11.81 7.08
N PHE A 415 -27.87 12.43 8.23
CA PHE A 415 -27.84 11.75 9.53
C PHE A 415 -28.89 10.64 9.63
N ILE A 416 -30.13 10.89 9.21
CA ILE A 416 -31.20 9.88 9.22
C ILE A 416 -30.83 8.70 8.32
N VAL A 417 -30.42 8.97 7.08
CA VAL A 417 -30.04 7.91 6.12
C VAL A 417 -28.84 7.11 6.62
N PHE A 418 -27.85 7.79 7.18
CA PHE A 418 -26.67 7.12 7.74
C PHE A 418 -27.02 6.24 8.94
N THR A 419 -27.80 6.77 9.89
CA THR A 419 -28.21 6.02 11.10
C THR A 419 -29.07 4.82 10.73
N ALA A 420 -29.99 4.97 9.76
CA ALA A 420 -30.76 3.85 9.22
C ALA A 420 -29.84 2.79 8.58
N GLY A 421 -28.81 3.24 7.84
CA GLY A 421 -27.76 2.37 7.31
C GLY A 421 -27.01 1.60 8.39
N GLU A 422 -26.56 2.24 9.47
CA GLU A 422 -25.86 1.57 10.59
C GLU A 422 -26.75 0.50 11.25
N VAL A 423 -28.03 0.80 11.45
CA VAL A 423 -29.00 -0.19 11.94
C VAL A 423 -29.07 -1.37 10.96
N GLY A 424 -29.11 -1.11 9.66
CA GLY A 424 -29.04 -2.14 8.63
C GLY A 424 -27.78 -2.99 8.70
N VAL A 425 -26.61 -2.39 8.97
CA VAL A 425 -25.35 -3.12 9.18
C VAL A 425 -25.45 -4.04 10.40
N TYR A 426 -25.97 -3.54 11.52
CA TYR A 426 -26.13 -4.35 12.74
C TYR A 426 -27.09 -5.52 12.51
N LEU A 427 -28.22 -5.30 11.83
CA LEU A 427 -29.18 -6.34 11.48
C LEU A 427 -28.59 -7.38 10.53
N TYR A 428 -27.77 -6.95 9.56
CA TYR A 428 -27.01 -7.86 8.72
C TYR A 428 -26.07 -8.75 9.55
N ARG A 429 -25.27 -8.16 10.46
CA ARG A 429 -24.36 -8.93 11.33
C ARG A 429 -25.08 -9.86 12.29
N ALA A 430 -26.28 -9.48 12.72
CA ALA A 430 -27.13 -10.32 13.54
C ALA A 430 -27.66 -11.52 12.74
N ALA A 431 -28.14 -11.28 11.52
CA ALA A 431 -28.64 -12.34 10.62
C ALA A 431 -27.54 -13.33 10.19
N THR A 432 -26.29 -12.88 10.05
CA THR A 432 -25.14 -13.77 9.81
C THR A 432 -24.62 -14.46 11.07
N GLY A 433 -25.20 -14.18 12.24
CA GLY A 433 -24.82 -14.79 13.51
C GLY A 433 -23.52 -14.24 14.14
N CYS A 434 -22.98 -13.12 13.64
CA CYS A 434 -21.75 -12.52 14.17
C CYS A 434 -21.99 -11.75 15.47
N VAL A 435 -23.14 -11.08 15.62
CA VAL A 435 -23.54 -10.38 16.84
C VAL A 435 -24.82 -10.97 17.41
N ASN A 436 -25.06 -10.72 18.69
CA ASN A 436 -26.29 -11.11 19.37
C ASN A 436 -27.35 -10.03 19.16
N LEU A 437 -28.56 -10.46 18.81
CA LEU A 437 -29.75 -9.61 18.81
C LEU A 437 -30.67 -10.09 19.93
N LEU A 438 -31.30 -9.16 20.65
CA LEU A 438 -32.28 -9.47 21.70
C LEU A 438 -33.54 -10.17 21.17
N TRP A 439 -33.76 -10.11 19.85
CA TRP A 439 -34.85 -10.77 19.12
C TRP A 439 -34.24 -11.59 18.00
N SER A 440 -34.78 -12.78 17.70
CA SER A 440 -34.20 -13.65 16.67
C SER A 440 -34.24 -12.93 15.31
N PRO A 441 -33.08 -12.58 14.71
CA PRO A 441 -33.06 -12.10 13.35
C PRO A 441 -33.43 -13.30 12.46
N GLY A 442 -34.27 -13.06 11.46
CA GLY A 442 -34.79 -14.12 10.59
C GLY A 442 -33.70 -14.90 9.84
N THR A 443 -34.16 -15.73 8.91
CA THR A 443 -33.32 -16.64 8.11
C THR A 443 -32.13 -15.92 7.42
N PRO A 444 -31.04 -16.62 7.05
CA PRO A 444 -29.89 -16.04 6.34
C PRO A 444 -30.26 -15.22 5.09
N GLN A 445 -31.38 -15.54 4.44
CA GLN A 445 -31.94 -14.78 3.32
C GLN A 445 -32.30 -13.33 3.70
N ALA A 446 -32.77 -13.09 4.93
CA ALA A 446 -33.04 -11.75 5.43
C ALA A 446 -31.76 -10.91 5.53
N GLY A 447 -30.61 -11.54 5.82
CA GLY A 447 -29.30 -10.88 5.85
C GLY A 447 -28.93 -10.22 4.52
N ILE A 448 -29.23 -10.88 3.39
CA ILE A 448 -28.98 -10.33 2.05
C ILE A 448 -29.77 -9.04 1.85
N HIS A 449 -31.05 -9.01 2.25
CA HIS A 449 -31.89 -7.83 2.13
C HIS A 449 -31.42 -6.67 3.02
N PHE A 450 -30.95 -6.95 4.24
CA PHE A 450 -30.34 -5.91 5.09
C PHE A 450 -29.09 -5.31 4.46
N ALA A 451 -28.20 -6.15 3.92
CA ALA A 451 -27.03 -5.66 3.20
C ALA A 451 -27.41 -4.82 1.96
N GLN A 452 -28.38 -5.26 1.17
CA GLN A 452 -28.90 -4.49 0.02
C GLN A 452 -29.48 -3.13 0.43
N PHE A 453 -30.20 -3.09 1.55
CA PHE A 453 -30.71 -1.84 2.12
C PHE A 453 -29.58 -0.88 2.49
N VAL A 454 -28.49 -1.37 3.10
CA VAL A 454 -27.32 -0.52 3.39
C VAL A 454 -26.66 0.00 2.11
N HIS A 455 -26.51 -0.84 1.08
CA HIS A 455 -26.02 -0.38 -0.23
C HIS A 455 -26.90 0.72 -0.83
N LEU A 456 -28.23 0.62 -0.67
CA LEU A 456 -29.16 1.67 -1.09
C LEU A 456 -28.93 2.97 -0.31
N CYS A 457 -28.74 2.90 1.02
CA CYS A 457 -28.40 4.08 1.84
C CYS A 457 -27.09 4.74 1.37
N VAL A 458 -26.05 3.95 1.10
CA VAL A 458 -24.78 4.44 0.54
C VAL A 458 -25.01 5.11 -0.81
N LEU A 459 -25.76 4.47 -1.71
CA LEU A 459 -26.07 5.02 -3.03
C LEU A 459 -26.81 6.37 -2.93
N VAL A 460 -27.79 6.49 -2.03
CA VAL A 460 -28.52 7.74 -1.78
C VAL A 460 -27.57 8.86 -1.33
N LEU A 461 -26.63 8.58 -0.41
CA LEU A 461 -25.64 9.56 0.05
C LEU A 461 -24.69 9.99 -1.08
N VAL A 462 -24.21 9.04 -1.89
CA VAL A 462 -23.33 9.31 -3.03
C VAL A 462 -24.04 10.16 -4.09
N LEU A 463 -25.24 9.75 -4.52
CA LEU A 463 -26.02 10.50 -5.52
C LEU A 463 -26.36 11.91 -5.04
N LYS A 464 -26.72 12.06 -3.76
CA LYS A 464 -26.97 13.38 -3.17
C LYS A 464 -25.72 14.26 -3.17
N SER A 465 -24.55 13.71 -2.83
CA SER A 465 -23.27 14.42 -2.89
C SER A 465 -22.97 14.89 -4.31
N LEU A 466 -23.12 14.02 -5.31
CA LEU A 466 -22.87 14.35 -6.71
C LEU A 466 -23.85 15.39 -7.24
N PHE A 467 -25.14 15.27 -6.91
CA PHE A 467 -26.17 16.24 -7.29
C PHE A 467 -25.90 17.62 -6.68
N ARG A 468 -25.52 17.68 -5.39
CA ARG A 468 -25.17 18.94 -4.74
C ARG A 468 -23.94 19.58 -5.38
N LEU A 469 -22.90 18.81 -5.63
CA LEU A 469 -21.69 19.28 -6.32
C LEU A 469 -22.02 19.88 -7.70
N TYR A 470 -22.86 19.19 -8.48
CA TYR A 470 -23.34 19.68 -9.78
C TYR A 470 -24.14 20.99 -9.66
N TYR A 471 -25.04 21.06 -8.66
CA TYR A 471 -25.91 22.22 -8.47
C TYR A 471 -25.16 23.47 -7.97
N ASP A 472 -24.27 23.30 -6.97
CA ASP A 472 -23.45 24.38 -6.39
C ASP A 472 -22.59 25.04 -7.47
N ARG A 473 -22.01 24.25 -8.39
CA ARG A 473 -21.25 24.77 -9.54
C ARG A 473 -22.12 25.56 -10.51
N ARG A 474 -23.33 25.07 -10.83
CA ARG A 474 -24.20 25.70 -11.84
C ARG A 474 -24.81 27.02 -11.35
N LYS A 475 -25.19 27.11 -10.07
CA LYS A 475 -25.88 28.29 -9.53
C LYS A 475 -24.96 29.23 -8.75
N GLY A 476 -23.73 28.84 -8.44
CA GLY A 476 -22.73 29.70 -7.80
C GLY A 476 -22.99 30.01 -6.32
N TYR A 477 -24.06 29.47 -5.73
CA TYR A 477 -24.39 29.63 -4.32
C TYR A 477 -24.25 28.27 -3.62
N PRO A 478 -23.35 28.13 -2.63
CA PRO A 478 -23.21 26.88 -1.89
C PRO A 478 -24.48 26.62 -1.07
N MET A 479 -25.11 25.46 -1.27
CA MET A 479 -26.11 24.95 -0.32
C MET A 479 -25.46 24.61 1.04
N GLN A 480 -26.27 24.51 2.10
CA GLN A 480 -25.79 24.14 3.43
C GLN A 480 -25.14 22.73 3.42
N GLY A 481 -23.90 22.62 3.91
CA GLY A 481 -23.15 21.37 4.02
C GLY A 481 -22.17 21.07 2.88
N SER A 482 -21.02 20.48 3.19
CA SER A 482 -19.97 20.16 2.22
C SER A 482 -20.30 18.87 1.45
N PRO A 483 -20.42 18.88 0.11
CA PRO A 483 -20.74 17.68 -0.67
C PRO A 483 -19.72 16.55 -0.42
N LEU A 484 -18.43 16.88 -0.35
CA LEU A 484 -17.37 15.91 -0.05
C LEU A 484 -17.50 15.28 1.35
N GLU A 485 -18.02 16.01 2.35
CA GLU A 485 -18.29 15.40 3.66
C GLU A 485 -19.40 14.37 3.60
N VAL A 486 -20.42 14.58 2.76
CA VAL A 486 -21.48 13.60 2.50
C VAL A 486 -20.92 12.37 1.80
N LEU A 487 -20.07 12.55 0.78
CA LEU A 487 -19.40 11.44 0.09
C LEU A 487 -18.56 10.58 1.03
N VAL A 488 -17.73 11.22 1.87
CA VAL A 488 -16.93 10.53 2.88
C VAL A 488 -17.81 9.81 3.90
N THR A 489 -18.95 10.40 4.28
CA THR A 489 -19.90 9.77 5.20
C THR A 489 -20.54 8.52 4.58
N GLY A 490 -20.89 8.56 3.28
CA GLY A 490 -21.30 7.37 2.53
C GLY A 490 -20.21 6.29 2.46
N TYR A 491 -18.95 6.70 2.28
CA TYR A 491 -17.81 5.76 2.29
C TYR A 491 -17.58 5.12 3.67
N VAL A 492 -17.74 5.86 4.77
CA VAL A 492 -17.69 5.31 6.14
C VAL A 492 -18.78 4.26 6.36
N LEU A 493 -20.00 4.51 5.87
CA LEU A 493 -21.08 3.52 5.93
C LEU A 493 -20.76 2.28 5.08
N LEU A 494 -20.15 2.47 3.91
CA LEU A 494 -19.73 1.35 3.06
C LEU A 494 -18.66 0.49 3.74
N ILE A 495 -17.58 1.08 4.27
CA ILE A 495 -16.51 0.29 4.90
C ILE A 495 -16.99 -0.40 6.19
N THR A 496 -17.94 0.16 6.95
CA THR A 496 -18.52 -0.52 8.12
C THR A 496 -19.36 -1.74 7.74
N LEU A 497 -19.97 -1.73 6.54
CA LEU A 497 -20.62 -2.90 5.96
C LEU A 497 -19.60 -3.93 5.41
N LEU A 498 -18.55 -3.46 4.74
CA LEU A 498 -17.61 -4.35 4.05
C LEU A 498 -16.60 -5.02 4.99
N LEU A 499 -16.08 -4.29 5.98
CA LEU A 499 -15.11 -4.81 6.95
C LEU A 499 -15.77 -5.78 7.93
N ARG A 500 -15.03 -6.82 8.36
CA ARG A 500 -15.50 -7.76 9.38
C ARG A 500 -15.92 -7.07 10.69
N THR A 501 -16.82 -7.72 11.42
CA THR A 501 -17.47 -7.17 12.62
C THR A 501 -16.47 -6.70 13.70
N HIS A 502 -15.38 -7.45 13.93
CA HIS A 502 -14.34 -7.09 14.90
C HIS A 502 -13.53 -5.86 14.49
N ASN A 503 -13.59 -5.41 13.23
CA ASN A 503 -12.88 -4.24 12.72
C ASN A 503 -13.73 -2.95 12.77
N ILE A 504 -15.04 -3.03 13.07
CA ILE A 504 -15.91 -1.84 13.24
C ILE A 504 -15.38 -0.88 14.33
N PRO A 505 -14.86 -1.35 15.49
CA PRO A 505 -14.24 -0.48 16.49
C PRO A 505 -13.02 0.27 15.97
N LEU A 506 -12.25 -0.33 15.07
CA LEU A 506 -11.11 0.35 14.43
C LEU A 506 -11.58 1.50 13.55
N VAL A 507 -12.71 1.37 12.85
CA VAL A 507 -13.30 2.48 12.08
C VAL A 507 -13.67 3.65 13.00
N ALA A 508 -14.24 3.38 14.18
CA ALA A 508 -14.53 4.42 15.18
C ALA A 508 -13.25 5.10 15.68
N LEU A 509 -12.19 4.33 15.98
CA LEU A 509 -10.89 4.88 16.36
C LEU A 509 -10.23 5.69 15.24
N MET A 510 -10.36 5.27 13.98
CA MET A 510 -9.89 6.04 12.83
C MET A 510 -10.54 7.43 12.77
N LEU A 511 -11.85 7.54 13.06
CA LEU A 511 -12.54 8.84 13.12
C LEU A 511 -12.02 9.73 14.26
N VAL A 512 -11.67 9.15 15.41
CA VAL A 512 -11.01 9.87 16.52
C VAL A 512 -9.64 10.38 16.06
N GLN A 513 -8.84 9.53 15.41
CA GLN A 513 -7.53 9.93 14.87
C GLN A 513 -7.67 11.04 13.82
N VAL A 514 -8.68 11.00 12.95
CA VAL A 514 -8.97 12.06 11.96
C VAL A 514 -9.26 13.39 12.65
N HIS A 515 -10.04 13.38 13.74
CA HIS A 515 -10.32 14.60 14.51
C HIS A 515 -9.02 15.21 15.05
N VAL A 516 -8.14 14.39 15.64
CA VAL A 516 -6.83 14.85 16.12
C VAL A 516 -5.97 15.39 14.96
N HIS A 517 -5.86 14.66 13.85
CA HIS A 517 -5.08 15.11 12.69
C HIS A 517 -5.57 16.45 12.15
N ARG A 518 -6.88 16.63 11.97
CA ARG A 518 -7.47 17.88 11.46
C ARG A 518 -7.28 19.05 12.41
N GLU A 519 -7.57 18.86 13.69
CA GLU A 519 -7.58 19.96 14.67
C GLU A 519 -6.20 20.28 15.24
N VAL A 520 -5.27 19.31 15.22
CA VAL A 520 -3.92 19.45 15.76
C VAL A 520 -2.86 19.54 14.67
N ILE A 521 -2.77 18.53 13.81
CA ILE A 521 -1.61 18.36 12.92
C ILE A 521 -1.78 19.23 11.67
N TRP A 522 -2.77 18.94 10.84
CA TRP A 522 -2.94 19.55 9.52
C TRP A 522 -3.25 21.05 9.56
N LYS A 523 -3.89 21.55 10.63
CA LYS A 523 -4.07 23.00 10.86
C LYS A 523 -2.74 23.76 11.04
N ARG A 524 -1.68 23.06 11.46
CA ARG A 524 -0.34 23.62 11.69
C ARG A 524 0.62 23.36 10.53
N CYS A 525 0.25 22.52 9.56
CA CYS A 525 1.05 22.27 8.37
C CYS A 525 0.93 23.45 7.39
N ASP A 526 2.07 23.97 6.97
CA ASP A 526 2.13 25.06 6.00
C ASP A 526 1.98 24.53 4.56
N SER A 527 2.55 23.35 4.27
CA SER A 527 2.50 22.70 2.95
C SER A 527 1.37 21.68 2.81
N ASN A 528 0.67 21.72 1.66
CA ASN A 528 -0.31 20.69 1.28
C ASN A 528 0.35 19.31 1.06
N VAL A 529 1.62 19.30 0.67
CA VAL A 529 2.41 18.07 0.48
C VAL A 529 2.59 17.36 1.82
N GLU A 530 2.85 18.09 2.91
CA GLU A 530 2.96 17.51 4.26
C GLU A 530 1.66 16.81 4.68
N ILE A 531 0.52 17.46 4.42
CA ILE A 531 -0.80 16.94 4.77
C ILE A 531 -1.04 15.61 4.03
N ILE A 532 -0.77 15.55 2.73
CA ILE A 532 -0.96 14.34 1.92
C ILE A 532 0.01 13.23 2.29
N LEU A 533 1.29 13.55 2.48
CA LEU A 533 2.29 12.58 2.91
C LEU A 533 1.93 12.00 4.29
N SER A 534 1.51 12.84 5.24
CA SER A 534 1.07 12.36 6.55
C SER A 534 -0.17 11.47 6.45
N ALA A 535 -1.10 11.77 5.53
CA ALA A 535 -2.28 10.95 5.27
C ALA A 535 -1.92 9.61 4.60
N TYR A 536 -0.93 9.60 3.72
CA TYR A 536 -0.39 8.40 3.08
C TYR A 536 0.22 7.44 4.12
N TYR A 537 1.03 7.96 5.04
CA TYR A 537 1.64 7.19 6.12
C TYR A 537 0.61 6.55 7.04
N ILE A 538 -0.32 7.35 7.57
CA ILE A 538 -1.36 6.81 8.45
C ILE A 538 -2.36 5.92 7.69
N GLY A 539 -2.54 6.15 6.39
CA GLY A 539 -3.27 5.28 5.49
C GLY A 539 -2.70 3.86 5.47
N TRP A 540 -1.41 3.72 5.18
CA TRP A 540 -0.72 2.42 5.22
C TRP A 540 -0.61 1.84 6.63
N PHE A 541 -0.43 2.68 7.65
CA PHE A 541 -0.56 2.23 9.05
C PHE A 541 -1.91 1.55 9.29
N THR A 542 -3.02 2.17 8.87
CA THR A 542 -4.36 1.59 9.05
C THR A 542 -4.62 0.38 8.15
N TYR A 543 -4.01 0.31 6.96
CA TYR A 543 -4.10 -0.86 6.09
C TYR A 543 -3.67 -2.13 6.83
N PHE A 544 -2.49 -2.10 7.45
CA PHE A 544 -1.98 -3.22 8.23
C PHE A 544 -2.73 -3.38 9.57
N ALA A 545 -3.11 -2.28 10.24
CA ALA A 545 -3.86 -2.38 11.49
C ALA A 545 -5.24 -3.05 11.32
N LEU A 546 -5.80 -3.07 10.11
CA LEU A 546 -7.05 -3.78 9.76
C LEU A 546 -6.84 -5.28 9.47
N GLY A 547 -5.63 -5.82 9.65
CA GLY A 547 -5.31 -7.24 9.46
C GLY A 547 -4.85 -7.61 8.04
N ASN A 548 -4.74 -6.64 7.12
CA ASN A 548 -4.22 -6.92 5.79
C ASN A 548 -2.70 -7.13 5.83
N SER A 549 -2.17 -7.93 4.90
CA SER A 549 -0.73 -8.12 4.71
C SER A 549 -0.36 -8.12 3.22
N ASN A 550 0.89 -8.45 2.89
CA ASN A 550 1.32 -8.69 1.52
C ASN A 550 1.04 -10.14 1.05
N SER A 551 0.43 -10.97 1.90
CA SER A 551 0.00 -12.33 1.55
C SER A 551 -1.42 -12.34 1.00
N LEU A 552 -1.61 -12.99 -0.16
CA LEU A 552 -2.92 -13.15 -0.79
C LEU A 552 -3.95 -13.85 0.10
N ALA A 553 -3.50 -14.64 1.08
CA ALA A 553 -4.39 -15.29 2.05
C ALA A 553 -5.14 -14.30 2.96
N THR A 554 -4.63 -13.07 3.10
CA THR A 554 -5.26 -12.03 3.92
C THR A 554 -6.34 -11.22 3.20
N VAL A 555 -6.49 -11.39 1.88
CA VAL A 555 -7.55 -10.69 1.13
C VAL A 555 -8.90 -11.28 1.47
N ASP A 556 -9.79 -10.49 2.07
CA ASP A 556 -11.17 -10.89 2.33
C ASP A 556 -12.03 -10.79 1.07
N ILE A 557 -12.00 -11.84 0.25
CA ILE A 557 -12.85 -11.98 -0.94
C ILE A 557 -14.35 -11.97 -0.56
N GLY A 558 -14.69 -12.42 0.67
CA GLY A 558 -16.05 -12.45 1.17
C GLY A 558 -16.70 -11.07 1.22
N ALA A 559 -15.91 -10.01 1.45
CA ALA A 559 -16.38 -8.63 1.42
C ALA A 559 -17.02 -8.25 0.07
N GLY A 560 -16.52 -8.78 -1.04
CA GLY A 560 -17.05 -8.52 -2.39
C GLY A 560 -18.43 -9.12 -2.65
N TYR A 561 -18.86 -10.10 -1.84
CA TYR A 561 -20.14 -10.80 -2.01
C TYR A 561 -21.25 -10.26 -1.10
N ILE A 562 -20.96 -9.29 -0.23
CA ILE A 562 -21.95 -8.76 0.71
C ILE A 562 -23.11 -8.10 -0.04
N GLY A 563 -24.32 -8.62 0.15
CA GLY A 563 -25.54 -8.14 -0.51
C GLY A 563 -25.78 -8.68 -1.93
N LEU A 564 -24.88 -9.51 -2.47
CA LEU A 564 -25.15 -10.25 -3.71
C LEU A 564 -26.12 -11.39 -3.43
N GLY A 565 -27.12 -11.51 -4.31
CA GLY A 565 -28.01 -12.67 -4.35
C GLY A 565 -27.38 -13.82 -5.13
N GLN A 566 -28.13 -14.42 -6.05
CA GLN A 566 -27.67 -15.58 -6.83
C GLN A 566 -26.73 -15.21 -8.00
N ASN A 567 -26.67 -13.93 -8.41
CA ASN A 567 -25.93 -13.51 -9.60
C ASN A 567 -24.50 -13.08 -9.26
N TYR A 568 -23.51 -13.72 -9.89
CA TYR A 568 -22.10 -13.38 -9.78
C TYR A 568 -21.68 -12.33 -10.83
N TRP A 569 -21.10 -11.21 -10.36
CA TRP A 569 -20.57 -10.15 -11.22
C TRP A 569 -19.10 -9.89 -10.84
N PRO A 570 -18.12 -10.43 -11.60
CA PRO A 570 -16.70 -10.36 -11.25
C PRO A 570 -16.19 -8.93 -11.00
N ALA A 571 -16.59 -7.97 -11.84
CA ALA A 571 -16.16 -6.58 -11.72
C ALA A 571 -16.66 -5.93 -10.42
N PHE A 572 -17.88 -6.24 -10.00
CA PHE A 572 -18.47 -5.73 -8.76
C PHE A 572 -17.79 -6.32 -7.52
N VAL A 573 -17.60 -7.65 -7.52
CA VAL A 573 -16.89 -8.36 -6.45
C VAL A 573 -15.45 -7.83 -6.33
N GLY A 574 -14.75 -7.63 -7.45
CA GLY A 574 -13.41 -7.07 -7.48
C GLY A 574 -13.34 -5.63 -6.94
N LEU A 575 -14.31 -4.78 -7.30
CA LEU A 575 -14.40 -3.41 -6.79
C LEU A 575 -14.58 -3.38 -5.27
N PHE A 576 -15.54 -4.13 -4.74
CA PHE A 576 -15.83 -4.13 -3.30
C PHE A 576 -14.73 -4.78 -2.48
N THR A 577 -14.13 -5.86 -2.98
CA THR A 577 -12.92 -6.45 -2.38
C THR A 577 -11.78 -5.43 -2.33
N SER A 578 -11.58 -4.65 -3.40
CA SER A 578 -10.56 -3.60 -3.45
C SER A 578 -10.86 -2.44 -2.48
N LEU A 579 -12.11 -1.99 -2.40
CA LEU A 579 -12.54 -0.93 -1.47
C LEU A 579 -12.43 -1.38 0.00
N ALA A 580 -12.70 -2.65 0.29
CA ALA A 580 -12.53 -3.22 1.63
C ALA A 580 -11.04 -3.32 1.99
N THR A 581 -10.23 -3.91 1.10
CA THR A 581 -8.79 -4.16 1.28
C THR A 581 -8.02 -2.85 1.45
N PHE A 582 -8.26 -1.86 0.57
CA PHE A 582 -7.59 -0.55 0.63
C PHE A 582 -8.40 0.52 1.36
N SER A 583 -9.29 0.10 2.28
CA SER A 583 -10.18 1.00 3.03
C SER A 583 -9.43 2.08 3.80
N GLY A 584 -8.36 1.71 4.51
CA GLY A 584 -7.49 2.62 5.26
C GLY A 584 -6.85 3.73 4.41
N PRO A 585 -6.01 3.40 3.41
CA PRO A 585 -5.38 4.39 2.54
C PRO A 585 -6.38 5.31 1.84
N LEU A 586 -7.45 4.76 1.28
CA LEU A 586 -8.50 5.56 0.62
C LEU A 586 -9.20 6.52 1.59
N PHE A 587 -9.58 6.03 2.77
CA PHE A 587 -10.22 6.84 3.80
C PHE A 587 -9.36 8.04 4.19
N TRP A 588 -8.08 7.83 4.50
CA TRP A 588 -7.19 8.90 4.93
C TRP A 588 -6.88 9.91 3.83
N LEU A 589 -6.72 9.46 2.58
CA LEU A 589 -6.55 10.34 1.43
C LEU A 589 -7.80 11.20 1.18
N MET A 590 -9.01 10.62 1.25
CA MET A 590 -10.26 11.39 1.17
C MET A 590 -10.34 12.46 2.27
N GLN A 591 -9.95 12.13 3.50
CA GLN A 591 -9.95 13.08 4.62
C GLN A 591 -8.95 14.23 4.41
N ALA A 592 -7.79 13.95 3.83
CA ALA A 592 -6.75 14.93 3.55
C ALA A 592 -7.16 15.89 2.41
N VAL A 593 -7.65 15.36 1.29
CA VAL A 593 -8.17 16.18 0.17
C VAL A 593 -9.26 17.13 0.67
N MET A 594 -10.22 16.59 1.42
CA MET A 594 -11.31 17.37 1.98
C MET A 594 -10.82 18.46 2.96
N PHE A 595 -9.76 18.20 3.72
CA PHE A 595 -9.17 19.20 4.61
C PHE A 595 -8.50 20.32 3.80
N ILE A 596 -7.72 19.96 2.77
CA ILE A 596 -7.00 20.92 1.92
C ILE A 596 -7.99 21.84 1.19
N GLN A 597 -9.07 21.28 0.64
CA GLN A 597 -10.09 22.08 -0.04
C GLN A 597 -10.80 23.04 0.91
N ASN A 598 -11.15 22.61 2.12
CA ASN A 598 -11.76 23.49 3.12
C ASN A 598 -10.81 24.59 3.59
N LYS A 599 -9.51 24.28 3.74
CA LYS A 599 -8.45 25.26 4.07
C LYS A 599 -8.33 26.31 2.97
N HIS A 600 -8.41 25.89 1.70
CA HIS A 600 -8.35 26.77 0.53
C HIS A 600 -9.56 27.72 0.47
N ASN A 601 -10.78 27.19 0.55
CA ASN A 601 -12.02 27.98 0.53
C ASN A 601 -12.06 29.06 1.63
N SER A 602 -11.53 28.76 2.81
CA SER A 602 -11.48 29.71 3.92
C SER A 602 -10.45 30.84 3.73
N SER A 603 -9.45 30.66 2.88
CA SER A 603 -8.32 31.58 2.75
C SER A 603 -8.56 32.72 1.75
N ASN A 604 -9.67 32.74 1.01
CA ASN A 604 -10.02 33.75 -0.01
C ASN A 604 -8.90 34.08 -1.04
N ARG A 605 -7.88 33.23 -1.15
CA ARG A 605 -6.79 33.38 -2.13
C ARG A 605 -7.25 32.77 -3.45
N SER A 606 -7.40 33.63 -4.45
CA SER A 606 -7.82 33.35 -5.84
C SER A 606 -6.87 32.45 -6.65
N THR A 607 -6.13 31.53 -6.02
CA THR A 607 -5.31 30.52 -6.72
C THR A 607 -6.02 29.17 -6.63
N SER A 608 -7.19 29.05 -7.27
CA SER A 608 -8.10 27.89 -7.14
C SER A 608 -7.63 26.60 -7.82
N VAL A 609 -6.62 26.64 -8.68
CA VAL A 609 -6.23 25.49 -9.51
C VAL A 609 -4.90 24.84 -9.09
N PHE A 610 -3.99 25.62 -8.50
CA PHE A 610 -2.61 25.15 -8.24
C PHE A 610 -2.49 24.18 -7.05
N GLY A 611 -3.31 24.34 -6.01
CA GLY A 611 -3.20 23.53 -4.79
C GLY A 611 -3.66 22.07 -4.93
N GLY A 612 -4.66 21.80 -5.77
CA GLY A 612 -5.16 20.43 -6.03
C GLY A 612 -4.30 19.66 -7.03
N SER A 613 -3.77 20.34 -8.06
CA SER A 613 -2.87 19.73 -9.04
C SER A 613 -1.62 19.16 -8.38
N GLN A 614 -0.97 19.94 -7.50
CA GLN A 614 0.24 19.52 -6.78
C GLN A 614 0.02 18.28 -5.89
N VAL A 615 -1.15 18.14 -5.27
CA VAL A 615 -1.50 16.98 -4.43
C VAL A 615 -1.55 15.70 -5.27
N PHE A 616 -2.25 15.74 -6.41
CA PHE A 616 -2.38 14.58 -7.27
C PHE A 616 -1.06 14.22 -7.94
N THR A 617 -0.24 15.20 -8.33
CA THR A 617 1.07 14.93 -8.91
C THR A 617 2.02 14.27 -7.93
N VAL A 618 2.01 14.66 -6.65
CA VAL A 618 2.79 13.98 -5.60
C VAL A 618 2.34 12.54 -5.40
N LEU A 619 1.02 12.28 -5.34
CA LEU A 619 0.51 10.91 -5.18
C LEU A 619 0.86 10.01 -6.38
N LEU A 620 0.73 10.55 -7.60
CA LEU A 620 1.16 9.85 -8.82
C LEU A 620 2.66 9.56 -8.77
N MET A 621 3.48 10.54 -8.40
CA MET A 621 4.93 10.37 -8.28
C MET A 621 5.31 9.27 -7.29
N ILE A 622 4.70 9.25 -6.09
CA ILE A 622 4.95 8.21 -5.08
C ILE A 622 4.58 6.83 -5.62
N LYS A 623 3.41 6.70 -6.27
CA LYS A 623 2.95 5.41 -6.77
C LYS A 623 3.74 4.92 -7.98
N SER A 624 4.04 5.79 -8.94
CA SER A 624 4.92 5.46 -10.06
C SER A 624 6.31 5.08 -9.58
N PHE A 625 6.86 5.77 -8.57
CA PHE A 625 8.17 5.43 -7.98
C PHE A 625 8.14 4.04 -7.32
N ASN A 626 7.19 3.81 -6.41
CA ASN A 626 7.05 2.53 -5.71
C ASN A 626 6.89 1.36 -6.69
N LEU A 627 5.98 1.48 -7.67
CA LEU A 627 5.72 0.40 -8.63
C LEU A 627 6.93 0.14 -9.53
N THR A 628 7.64 1.19 -9.96
CA THR A 628 8.87 1.06 -10.76
C THR A 628 9.95 0.32 -9.96
N VAL A 629 10.22 0.76 -8.73
CA VAL A 629 11.22 0.12 -7.86
C VAL A 629 10.83 -1.32 -7.56
N CYS A 630 9.59 -1.60 -7.19
CA CYS A 630 9.11 -2.96 -6.92
C CYS A 630 9.30 -3.89 -8.13
N THR A 631 9.01 -3.41 -9.34
CA THR A 631 9.15 -4.19 -10.57
C THR A 631 10.61 -4.46 -10.90
N ILE A 632 11.48 -3.43 -10.80
CA ILE A 632 12.93 -3.59 -11.01
C ILE A 632 13.51 -4.57 -10.00
N LEU A 633 13.15 -4.46 -8.72
CA LEU A 633 13.61 -5.36 -7.67
C LEU A 633 13.10 -6.80 -7.89
N SER A 634 11.86 -6.97 -8.32
CA SER A 634 11.30 -8.28 -8.64
C SER A 634 12.01 -8.92 -9.85
N TRP A 635 12.37 -8.12 -10.84
CA TRP A 635 13.20 -8.57 -11.98
C TRP A 635 14.61 -8.97 -11.53
N LEU A 636 15.28 -8.13 -10.75
CA LEU A 636 16.63 -8.43 -10.22
C LEU A 636 16.64 -9.72 -9.38
N ASN A 637 15.53 -10.01 -8.69
CA ASN A 637 15.34 -11.19 -7.86
C ASN A 637 14.49 -12.28 -8.54
N CYS A 638 14.38 -12.30 -9.87
CA CYS A 638 13.52 -13.27 -10.58
C CYS A 638 13.93 -14.74 -10.36
N TYR A 639 15.21 -14.99 -10.06
CA TYR A 639 15.71 -16.33 -9.71
C TYR A 639 15.80 -16.58 -8.20
N HIS A 640 15.29 -15.67 -7.37
CA HIS A 640 15.30 -15.82 -5.92
C HIS A 640 14.24 -16.83 -5.48
N LEU A 641 14.54 -17.65 -4.47
CA LEU A 641 13.67 -18.74 -3.99
C LEU A 641 12.25 -18.28 -3.63
N PHE A 642 12.14 -17.07 -3.06
CA PHE A 642 10.87 -16.48 -2.61
C PHE A 642 10.23 -15.55 -3.65
N VAL A 643 10.61 -15.64 -4.94
CA VAL A 643 10.02 -14.83 -6.01
C VAL A 643 8.50 -14.99 -6.08
N TRP A 644 8.00 -16.22 -5.97
CA TRP A 644 6.57 -16.52 -6.09
C TRP A 644 5.77 -16.30 -4.81
N SER A 645 6.39 -16.46 -3.63
CA SER A 645 5.69 -16.37 -2.35
C SER A 645 5.74 -14.97 -1.71
N VAL A 646 6.74 -14.13 -2.06
CA VAL A 646 6.94 -12.81 -1.45
C VAL A 646 6.94 -11.70 -2.50
N PHE A 647 7.83 -11.74 -3.48
CA PHE A 647 8.00 -10.65 -4.45
C PHE A 647 6.80 -10.50 -5.40
N SER A 648 6.33 -11.59 -5.98
CA SER A 648 5.21 -11.59 -6.93
C SER A 648 3.89 -11.14 -6.28
N PRO A 649 3.49 -11.65 -5.09
CA PRO A 649 2.36 -11.08 -4.35
C PRO A 649 2.52 -9.58 -4.08
N LYS A 650 3.68 -9.13 -3.58
CA LYS A 650 3.92 -7.70 -3.34
C LYS A 650 3.77 -6.86 -4.62
N LEU A 651 4.32 -7.32 -5.75
CA LEU A 651 4.17 -6.65 -7.03
C LEU A 651 2.70 -6.57 -7.47
N LEU A 652 1.94 -7.65 -7.29
CA LEU A 652 0.50 -7.68 -7.57
C LEU A 652 -0.26 -6.66 -6.69
N TYR A 653 0.01 -6.62 -5.38
CA TYR A 653 -0.58 -5.64 -4.47
C TYR A 653 -0.24 -4.20 -4.87
N GLU A 654 1.02 -3.92 -5.22
CA GLU A 654 1.42 -2.58 -5.69
C GLU A 654 0.77 -2.22 -7.04
N GLY A 655 0.55 -3.19 -7.92
CA GLY A 655 -0.21 -3.01 -9.16
C GLY A 655 -1.67 -2.65 -8.89
N VAL A 656 -2.37 -3.44 -8.07
CA VAL A 656 -3.79 -3.22 -7.74
C VAL A 656 -3.98 -1.90 -6.99
N VAL A 657 -3.15 -1.59 -5.99
CA VAL A 657 -3.26 -0.32 -5.26
C VAL A 657 -2.98 0.87 -6.17
N SER A 658 -2.09 0.74 -7.16
CA SER A 658 -1.82 1.79 -8.14
C SER A 658 -3.04 2.03 -9.05
N LEU A 659 -3.76 0.98 -9.45
CA LEU A 659 -5.03 1.10 -10.18
C LEU A 659 -6.11 1.77 -9.33
N VAL A 660 -6.28 1.33 -8.09
CA VAL A 660 -7.28 1.88 -7.15
C VAL A 660 -6.99 3.35 -6.85
N LEU A 661 -5.75 3.71 -6.56
CA LEU A 661 -5.35 5.10 -6.32
C LEU A 661 -5.39 5.95 -7.59
N GLY A 662 -5.08 5.38 -8.76
CA GLY A 662 -5.26 6.04 -10.05
C GLY A 662 -6.73 6.39 -10.31
N ALA A 663 -7.65 5.45 -10.05
CA ALA A 663 -9.08 5.69 -10.13
C ALA A 663 -9.55 6.74 -9.10
N PHE A 664 -9.02 6.70 -7.87
CA PHE A 664 -9.26 7.74 -6.86
C PHE A 664 -8.79 9.13 -7.34
N ILE A 665 -7.57 9.25 -7.87
CA ILE A 665 -7.03 10.51 -8.36
C ILE A 665 -7.87 11.02 -9.54
N LEU A 666 -8.24 10.15 -10.48
CA LEU A 666 -9.08 10.52 -11.61
C LEU A 666 -10.46 11.01 -11.15
N THR A 667 -11.13 10.26 -10.27
CA THR A 667 -12.46 10.61 -9.75
C THR A 667 -12.44 11.89 -8.93
N VAL A 668 -11.47 12.08 -8.03
CA VAL A 668 -11.39 13.31 -7.25
C VAL A 668 -10.99 14.50 -8.12
N SER A 669 -10.06 14.32 -9.06
CA SER A 669 -9.66 15.37 -10.01
C SER A 669 -10.83 15.79 -10.91
N THR A 670 -11.66 14.85 -11.37
CA THR A 670 -12.89 15.20 -12.11
C THR A 670 -13.90 15.89 -11.20
N LEU A 671 -14.11 15.41 -9.97
CA LEU A 671 -15.01 16.06 -9.00
C LEU A 671 -14.54 17.45 -8.54
N MET A 672 -13.24 17.75 -8.63
CA MET A 672 -12.67 19.07 -8.28
C MET A 672 -12.53 20.00 -9.50
N LYS A 673 -12.51 19.46 -10.73
CA LYS A 673 -12.50 20.23 -11.99
C LYS A 673 -13.92 20.46 -12.54
N ILE A 674 -14.89 19.59 -12.23
CA ILE A 674 -16.34 19.90 -12.05
C ILE A 674 -16.51 20.67 -10.73
#